data_AF-A0A511T7R4-F1
#
_entry.id   AF-A0A511T7R4-F1
#
_cell.length_a   1.000
_cell.length_b   1.000
_cell.length_c   1.000
_cell.angle_alpha   90.00
_cell.angle_beta   90.00
_cell.angle_gamma   90.00
#
_symmetry.space_group_name_H-M   'P 1'
#
loop_
_entity.id
_entity.type
_entity.pdbx_description
1 polymer ?
#
loop_
_entity_poly.entity_id
_entity_poly.type
_entity_poly.pdbx_seq_one_letter_code
_entity_poly.pdbx_strand_id
1 'polypeptide(L)'
;MKNPSLTLERAPALLVTSALLLLGCQAAEFPTDTQAPAQDTSGPGELSPLPVVLQQGLGGLRERTCREIKNARPTADDGEYALHLMGDAARPWRAYCHDMAGTPREYLTLQETGLSSNFSQYTAGGAMPGTTVRTSYLRLRIDPVTLRIDTSDRTFTRTEGTVWHGGTPITALPFATAMSCDWGDTGRANIDLRGTSFKVPADLFVPAGYAAWGSAAYSYMDQVVSLKGGGYCGWNAVSGVDPFVGGSLPVFYVAPTTNWVPSPRVQPASHLSTLPQTLRAGWYDTPELSVGDDAISSVHVPRGWKLTLHEHGGFQGASREYTADTHLTGTDFDQRASSLRVEAAVRVYPERGFQGRPQVLTPGYHDLAQLTVGNDTIRSVQVPEGFHVTLYGDSGFSGPTMVLTQDTDLAGLTLDARTSSILVESPTLRQGNTVHGHWLYSGGQYRTSADNRRFIVEYAGVPDIVTFELEANVDPYLYLLDAQGNVLTEVNNRDGGTTARISYFLTAGTYQLVAATTLVGRTGDFTLRSDKARMRAPSRLWVKAATEFDWIYDDNETGADTDISVWRPRLSSHPGYHSLGDIAMSHHDPGPAMTFVVSAEGDLLAPPTDLVAVWNNQGAGGSHDVAFWRPIPPAGYTCLGALANRGYTQPDRNLMRCVRTEYVLPATPSWIWSSHGSGAWSDVSVFQTNASDHRGLTTSNMQVLAGLVAAEDTRAWALNKSMLANPELRGVIVNETTALQFAPRIWLHEDEYYWPSSAEFFLGFVHEEEGHLTTNVSLGCPSCTNPPFLNGQRPDQTHVPVYIQLVDRTEWGMPTNVTDIIYWTFYPYNAGKNVCIGVYIGIACFGFGYSTFGNHVGDWEHITLRFIDGRPAQVYMAQHAHGARFELGDKRLALFDGFRPEAYAAKGSHGHYPDAGRHAYQALPNGDDLVDDTSRGLAWNAWDRPVIFRWQPRGTFAGALSWLNISHKWGNEKDGCDNVISEATDECILNGGPTPPMWKSLSQPGFMTLE
;
A
#
# COMPACT_ATOMS: atom_id res chain seq x y z
N MET A 1 25.83 54.96 -7.16
CA MET A 1 26.62 55.85 -8.04
C MET A 1 27.55 54.96 -8.87
N LYS A 2 27.62 54.97 -10.21
CA LYS A 2 26.93 55.73 -11.28
C LYS A 2 26.51 54.75 -12.40
N ASN A 3 25.44 55.08 -13.13
CA ASN A 3 25.02 54.48 -14.42
C ASN A 3 25.61 55.30 -15.61
N PRO A 4 25.36 55.03 -16.93
CA PRO A 4 24.37 54.13 -17.57
C PRO A 4 24.93 53.16 -18.65
N SER A 5 24.19 52.18 -19.18
CA SER A 5 23.28 52.26 -20.37
C SER A 5 22.98 50.81 -20.85
N LEU A 6 21.93 50.41 -21.59
CA LEU A 6 20.73 51.04 -22.20
C LEU A 6 19.66 49.92 -22.46
N THR A 7 18.39 50.12 -22.05
CA THR A 7 17.09 49.81 -22.75
C THR A 7 16.85 48.50 -23.56
N LEU A 8 15.66 47.87 -23.65
CA LEU A 8 14.30 48.08 -23.07
C LEU A 8 13.48 46.75 -23.07
N GLU A 9 12.20 46.81 -22.72
CA GLU A 9 11.30 45.72 -22.29
C GLU A 9 10.27 45.16 -23.32
N ARG A 10 9.77 43.94 -23.04
CA ARG A 10 8.37 43.39 -23.13
C ARG A 10 7.57 43.33 -24.46
N ALA A 11 7.12 42.09 -24.77
CA ALA A 11 5.73 41.64 -25.07
C ALA A 11 4.96 42.27 -26.29
N PRO A 12 3.74 41.83 -26.72
CA PRO A 12 2.83 40.77 -26.22
C PRO A 12 2.30 39.81 -27.33
N ALA A 13 1.02 39.40 -27.28
CA ALA A 13 0.41 38.25 -27.99
C ALA A 13 -0.69 38.59 -29.04
N LEU A 14 -1.32 37.53 -29.58
CA LEU A 14 -2.58 37.40 -30.38
C LEU A 14 -2.52 37.20 -31.94
N LEU A 15 -2.98 36.00 -32.35
CA LEU A 15 -4.02 35.65 -33.37
C LEU A 15 -4.03 36.25 -34.81
N VAL A 16 -4.22 35.37 -35.83
CA VAL A 16 -5.31 35.38 -36.88
C VAL A 16 -4.97 34.57 -38.17
N THR A 17 -5.74 33.50 -38.43
CA THR A 17 -6.20 32.80 -39.67
C THR A 17 -5.40 32.65 -41.01
N SER A 18 -5.26 31.39 -41.44
CA SER A 18 -5.78 30.74 -42.70
C SER A 18 -5.37 31.11 -44.15
N ALA A 19 -5.07 30.05 -44.95
CA ALA A 19 -5.67 29.66 -46.26
C ALA A 19 -4.87 29.67 -47.62
N LEU A 20 -4.84 28.48 -48.28
CA LEU A 20 -4.88 28.18 -49.76
C LEU A 20 -3.63 28.53 -50.65
N LEU A 21 -3.28 27.93 -51.82
CA LEU A 21 -3.92 26.94 -52.75
C LEU A 21 -2.92 26.31 -53.81
N LEU A 22 -3.41 25.32 -54.61
CA LEU A 22 -2.91 24.73 -55.92
C LEU A 22 -1.75 23.69 -55.85
N LEU A 23 -1.49 22.68 -56.75
CA LEU A 23 -1.99 22.10 -58.05
C LEU A 23 -1.59 20.57 -58.13
N GLY A 24 -1.88 19.68 -59.12
CA GLY A 24 -2.61 19.84 -60.40
C GLY A 24 -2.68 18.70 -61.49
N CYS A 25 -2.74 17.38 -61.18
CA CYS A 25 -3.19 16.25 -62.07
C CYS A 25 -2.31 15.64 -63.23
N GLN A 26 -2.76 14.44 -63.68
CA GLN A 26 -2.51 13.63 -64.93
C GLN A 26 -1.32 12.64 -65.00
N ALA A 27 -1.31 11.56 -65.82
CA ALA A 27 -2.27 10.48 -66.19
C ALA A 27 -1.66 9.57 -67.32
N ALA A 28 -1.79 8.23 -67.29
CA ALA A 28 -1.58 7.29 -68.43
C ALA A 28 -2.04 5.83 -68.13
N GLU A 29 -2.24 5.00 -69.17
CA GLU A 29 -3.04 3.75 -69.14
C GLU A 29 -2.36 2.48 -69.75
N PHE A 30 -2.82 1.28 -69.31
CA PHE A 30 -2.89 -0.03 -70.01
C PHE A 30 -1.58 -0.71 -70.54
N PRO A 31 -1.55 -2.03 -70.93
CA PRO A 31 -2.66 -2.97 -71.16
C PRO A 31 -2.53 -4.39 -70.53
N THR A 32 -3.44 -5.28 -70.97
CA THR A 32 -3.72 -6.64 -70.50
C THR A 32 -3.27 -7.77 -71.44
N ASP A 33 -3.16 -8.99 -70.88
CA ASP A 33 -3.68 -10.28 -71.41
C ASP A 33 -2.76 -11.34 -72.11
N THR A 34 -3.10 -12.62 -71.85
CA THR A 34 -2.74 -13.90 -72.51
C THR A 34 -1.25 -14.37 -72.49
N GLN A 35 -0.86 -15.65 -72.30
CA GLN A 35 -1.45 -16.96 -72.64
C GLN A 35 -0.97 -18.09 -71.70
N ALA A 36 -1.81 -19.14 -71.54
CA ALA A 36 -1.40 -20.50 -71.13
C ALA A 36 -1.35 -21.43 -72.36
N PRO A 37 -0.76 -22.65 -72.30
CA PRO A 37 -1.58 -23.82 -71.90
C PRO A 37 -0.86 -25.05 -71.27
N ALA A 38 -1.69 -26.00 -70.80
CA ALA A 38 -1.45 -27.45 -70.62
C ALA A 38 -0.46 -27.91 -69.51
N GLN A 39 -0.95 -28.45 -68.36
CA GLN A 39 -1.38 -29.86 -68.07
C GLN A 39 -0.22 -30.72 -67.49
N ASP A 40 -0.40 -31.64 -66.53
CA ASP A 40 -1.61 -32.39 -66.10
C ASP A 40 -1.57 -32.90 -64.64
N THR A 41 -2.73 -33.16 -64.02
CA THR A 41 -3.05 -34.01 -62.81
C THR A 41 -2.19 -33.96 -61.51
N SER A 42 -2.72 -34.09 -60.29
CA SER A 42 -4.04 -34.60 -59.82
C SER A 42 -4.45 -34.02 -58.45
N GLY A 43 -5.77 -33.92 -58.19
CA GLY A 43 -6.35 -33.64 -56.86
C GLY A 43 -7.67 -32.85 -56.89
N PRO A 44 -8.85 -33.48 -56.77
CA PRO A 44 -10.15 -32.79 -56.82
C PRO A 44 -10.78 -32.53 -55.44
N GLY A 45 -11.57 -31.45 -55.33
CA GLY A 45 -12.54 -31.29 -54.23
C GLY A 45 -12.69 -29.86 -53.71
N GLU A 46 -13.58 -29.06 -54.32
CA GLU A 46 -13.99 -27.77 -53.77
C GLU A 46 -14.57 -27.90 -52.36
N LEU A 47 -14.10 -27.07 -51.44
CA LEU A 47 -14.80 -26.83 -50.18
C LEU A 47 -16.02 -25.95 -50.46
N SER A 48 -17.22 -26.55 -50.35
CA SER A 48 -18.47 -25.81 -50.24
C SER A 48 -18.43 -24.83 -49.05
N PRO A 49 -19.16 -23.71 -49.09
CA PRO A 49 -19.19 -22.76 -48.00
C PRO A 49 -19.65 -23.43 -46.70
N LEU A 50 -18.81 -23.41 -45.67
CA LEU A 50 -19.17 -23.90 -44.34
C LEU A 50 -20.36 -23.09 -43.80
N PRO A 51 -21.36 -23.75 -43.19
CA PRO A 51 -22.54 -23.07 -42.68
C PRO A 51 -22.20 -22.14 -41.51
N VAL A 52 -23.07 -21.16 -41.26
CA VAL A 52 -23.01 -20.31 -40.07
C VAL A 52 -23.11 -21.18 -38.80
N VAL A 53 -21.97 -21.44 -38.16
CA VAL A 53 -21.92 -22.08 -36.85
C VAL A 53 -22.23 -21.02 -35.78
N LEU A 54 -23.52 -20.70 -35.66
CA LEU A 54 -24.09 -20.07 -34.48
C LEU A 54 -24.12 -21.10 -33.33
N GLN A 55 -22.94 -21.43 -32.82
CA GLN A 55 -22.78 -22.26 -31.63
C GLN A 55 -21.47 -21.93 -30.90
N GLN A 56 -21.31 -20.65 -30.57
CA GLN A 56 -20.60 -20.33 -29.32
C GLN A 56 -21.35 -21.04 -28.19
N GLY A 57 -20.64 -21.89 -27.45
CA GLY A 57 -21.17 -22.49 -26.24
C GLY A 57 -21.37 -21.40 -25.19
N LEU A 58 -22.59 -20.85 -25.14
CA LEU A 58 -23.06 -20.12 -23.99
C LEU A 58 -22.86 -21.01 -22.77
N GLY A 59 -22.06 -20.55 -21.80
CA GLY A 59 -22.07 -21.14 -20.46
C GLY A 59 -23.50 -21.18 -19.95
N GLY A 60 -23.86 -22.23 -19.19
CA GLY A 60 -25.25 -22.49 -18.80
C GLY A 60 -25.95 -21.23 -18.27
N LEU A 61 -27.10 -20.90 -18.87
CA LEU A 61 -27.89 -19.71 -18.55
C LEU A 61 -28.06 -19.59 -17.03
N ARG A 62 -27.50 -18.53 -16.46
CA ARG A 62 -27.65 -18.22 -15.03
C ARG A 62 -28.92 -17.42 -14.77
N GLU A 63 -29.35 -17.43 -13.52
CA GLU A 63 -30.59 -16.81 -13.07
C GLU A 63 -30.59 -15.30 -13.38
N ARG A 64 -31.62 -14.87 -14.11
CA ARG A 64 -31.82 -13.50 -14.63
C ARG A 64 -32.85 -12.73 -13.80
N THR A 65 -33.70 -13.43 -13.07
CA THR A 65 -34.80 -12.89 -12.27
C THR A 65 -34.85 -13.56 -10.90
N CYS A 66 -35.40 -12.88 -9.90
CA CYS A 66 -35.68 -13.43 -8.58
C CYS A 66 -36.64 -14.62 -8.64
N ARG A 67 -37.54 -14.64 -9.64
CA ARG A 67 -38.42 -15.80 -9.89
C ARG A 67 -37.66 -17.01 -10.44
N GLU A 68 -36.63 -16.82 -11.27
CA GLU A 68 -35.74 -17.91 -11.67
C GLU A 68 -34.95 -18.46 -10.46
N ILE A 69 -34.48 -17.59 -9.56
CA ILE A 69 -33.89 -18.02 -8.28
C ILE A 69 -34.88 -18.82 -7.45
N LYS A 70 -36.12 -18.35 -7.25
CA LYS A 70 -37.14 -19.06 -6.46
C LYS A 70 -37.50 -20.42 -7.07
N ASN A 71 -37.51 -20.52 -8.40
CA ASN A 71 -37.73 -21.79 -9.10
C ASN A 71 -36.56 -22.76 -8.92
N ALA A 72 -35.31 -22.28 -8.98
CA ALA A 72 -34.10 -23.08 -8.76
C ALA A 72 -33.90 -23.45 -7.27
N ARG A 73 -34.39 -22.60 -6.36
CA ARG A 73 -34.23 -22.70 -4.90
C ARG A 73 -35.56 -22.38 -4.21
N PRO A 74 -36.48 -23.35 -4.06
CA PRO A 74 -37.80 -23.11 -3.46
C PRO A 74 -37.77 -22.55 -2.03
N THR A 75 -36.68 -22.78 -1.29
CA THR A 75 -36.42 -22.25 0.06
C THR A 75 -35.73 -20.88 0.07
N ALA A 76 -35.63 -20.20 -1.07
CA ALA A 76 -35.09 -18.84 -1.12
C ALA A 76 -36.10 -17.84 -0.54
N ASP A 77 -35.66 -17.09 0.47
CA ASP A 77 -36.42 -16.04 1.16
C ASP A 77 -36.05 -14.64 0.62
N ASP A 78 -36.71 -13.59 1.10
CA ASP A 78 -36.38 -12.21 0.74
C ASP A 78 -34.94 -11.86 1.13
N GLY A 79 -34.18 -11.24 0.23
CA GLY A 79 -32.74 -11.00 0.44
C GLY A 79 -32.00 -10.50 -0.78
N GLU A 80 -30.70 -10.24 -0.63
CA GLU A 80 -29.81 -9.85 -1.72
C GLU A 80 -29.30 -11.09 -2.48
N TYR A 81 -29.44 -11.09 -3.80
CA TYR A 81 -28.99 -12.17 -4.70
C TYR A 81 -28.23 -11.61 -5.91
N ALA A 82 -27.45 -12.46 -6.58
CA ALA A 82 -26.81 -12.11 -7.85
C ALA A 82 -27.69 -12.55 -9.03
N LEU A 83 -28.05 -11.59 -9.87
CA LEU A 83 -28.71 -11.82 -11.17
C LEU A 83 -27.73 -11.55 -12.30
N HIS A 84 -27.95 -12.19 -13.45
CA HIS A 84 -27.04 -12.12 -14.60
C HIS A 84 -27.74 -11.49 -15.80
N LEU A 85 -27.21 -10.39 -16.32
CA LEU A 85 -27.83 -9.68 -17.44
C LEU A 85 -27.91 -10.59 -18.67
N MET A 86 -29.13 -10.84 -19.16
CA MET A 86 -29.41 -11.80 -20.24
C MET A 86 -28.94 -13.24 -19.98
N GLY A 87 -28.54 -13.57 -18.76
CA GLY A 87 -27.93 -14.86 -18.38
C GLY A 87 -26.41 -14.93 -18.60
N ASP A 88 -25.76 -13.82 -19.00
CA ASP A 88 -24.31 -13.74 -19.21
C ASP A 88 -23.56 -13.80 -17.86
N ALA A 89 -22.78 -14.86 -17.65
CA ALA A 89 -21.98 -15.07 -16.45
C ALA A 89 -20.90 -13.98 -16.24
N ALA A 90 -20.51 -13.25 -17.28
CA ALA A 90 -19.59 -12.10 -17.20
C ALA A 90 -20.30 -10.76 -16.90
N ARG A 91 -21.64 -10.77 -16.72
CA ARG A 91 -22.43 -9.57 -16.38
C ARG A 91 -23.32 -9.76 -15.14
N PRO A 92 -22.75 -10.12 -13.97
CA PRO A 92 -23.51 -10.19 -12.74
C PRO A 92 -23.89 -8.78 -12.24
N TRP A 93 -24.97 -8.69 -11.47
CA TRP A 93 -25.35 -7.53 -10.66
C TRP A 93 -26.12 -7.98 -9.41
N ARG A 94 -26.12 -7.16 -8.35
CA ARG A 94 -26.85 -7.46 -7.11
C ARG A 94 -28.28 -6.94 -7.16
N ALA A 95 -29.24 -7.82 -6.92
CA ALA A 95 -30.66 -7.49 -6.82
C ALA A 95 -31.19 -7.93 -5.45
N TYR A 96 -31.94 -7.06 -4.78
CA TYR A 96 -32.77 -7.46 -3.67
C TYR A 96 -34.05 -8.10 -4.21
N CYS A 97 -34.24 -9.37 -3.88
CA CYS A 97 -35.44 -10.12 -4.19
C CYS A 97 -36.45 -9.93 -3.06
N HIS A 98 -37.58 -9.32 -3.39
CA HIS A 98 -38.69 -9.05 -2.47
C HIS A 98 -39.93 -9.89 -2.83
N ASP A 99 -40.76 -10.22 -1.83
CA ASP A 99 -41.95 -11.07 -1.97
C ASP A 99 -41.62 -12.45 -2.59
N MET A 100 -40.50 -13.05 -2.14
CA MET A 100 -40.05 -14.37 -2.57
C MET A 100 -41.00 -15.49 -2.15
N ALA A 101 -41.84 -15.26 -1.14
CA ALA A 101 -42.91 -16.18 -0.76
C ALA A 101 -44.17 -16.05 -1.67
N GLY A 102 -44.39 -14.88 -2.27
CA GLY A 102 -45.53 -14.58 -3.14
C GLY A 102 -45.12 -14.44 -4.61
N THR A 103 -45.04 -13.20 -5.11
CA THR A 103 -44.57 -12.89 -6.47
C THR A 103 -43.23 -12.18 -6.41
N PRO A 104 -42.10 -12.89 -6.63
CA PRO A 104 -40.77 -12.31 -6.59
C PRO A 104 -40.64 -11.05 -7.46
N ARG A 105 -40.04 -10.00 -6.88
CA ARG A 105 -39.74 -8.72 -7.54
C ARG A 105 -38.30 -8.32 -7.31
N GLU A 106 -37.70 -7.77 -8.35
CA GLU A 106 -36.35 -7.28 -8.38
C GLU A 106 -36.28 -5.80 -7.96
N TYR A 107 -35.44 -5.52 -6.97
CA TYR A 107 -35.10 -4.17 -6.53
C TYR A 107 -33.59 -3.96 -6.62
N LEU A 108 -33.19 -2.82 -7.19
CA LEU A 108 -31.81 -2.35 -7.16
C LEU A 108 -31.52 -1.70 -5.81
N THR A 109 -30.66 -2.34 -5.01
CA THR A 109 -30.24 -1.78 -3.71
C THR A 109 -29.25 -0.65 -3.91
N LEU A 110 -29.66 0.55 -3.51
CA LEU A 110 -28.84 1.75 -3.60
C LEU A 110 -27.80 1.71 -2.48
N GLN A 111 -26.54 1.94 -2.85
CA GLN A 111 -25.44 1.92 -1.89
C GLN A 111 -25.34 3.25 -1.13
N GLU A 112 -25.59 4.37 -1.81
CA GLU A 112 -25.52 5.72 -1.25
C GLU A 112 -26.88 6.14 -0.70
N THR A 113 -27.10 5.98 0.61
CA THR A 113 -28.38 6.29 1.30
C THR A 113 -28.34 7.57 2.15
N GLY A 114 -27.38 8.46 1.90
CA GLY A 114 -27.17 9.71 2.64
C GLY A 114 -28.22 10.80 2.38
N LEU A 115 -28.20 11.88 3.17
CA LEU A 115 -29.12 13.02 3.02
C LEU A 115 -29.05 13.64 1.62
N SER A 116 -27.86 13.65 1.01
CA SER A 116 -27.62 14.27 -0.31
C SER A 116 -27.72 13.29 -1.50
N SER A 117 -28.03 12.01 -1.25
CA SER A 117 -28.06 10.96 -2.27
C SER A 117 -29.46 10.35 -2.45
N ASN A 118 -29.76 9.89 -3.67
CA ASN A 118 -30.96 9.10 -3.99
C ASN A 118 -32.29 9.66 -3.42
N PHE A 119 -32.57 10.92 -3.71
CA PHE A 119 -33.75 11.61 -3.21
C PHE A 119 -34.47 12.41 -4.31
N SER A 120 -35.71 12.79 -4.04
CA SER A 120 -36.51 13.72 -4.83
C SER A 120 -37.21 14.72 -3.91
N GLN A 121 -37.24 16.00 -4.30
CA GLN A 121 -37.67 17.11 -3.44
C GLN A 121 -38.64 18.08 -4.13
N TYR A 122 -39.72 18.40 -3.42
CA TYR A 122 -40.58 19.54 -3.70
C TYR A 122 -40.28 20.64 -2.68
N THR A 123 -39.57 21.69 -3.10
CA THR A 123 -39.26 22.83 -2.24
C THR A 123 -40.53 23.64 -1.93
N ALA A 124 -40.82 23.83 -0.64
CA ALA A 124 -41.91 24.69 -0.19
C ALA A 124 -41.52 26.17 -0.33
N GLY A 125 -42.48 27.00 -0.72
CA GLY A 125 -42.26 28.43 -0.94
C GLY A 125 -43.08 29.00 -2.10
N GLY A 126 -43.02 30.33 -2.26
CA GLY A 126 -43.72 31.05 -3.31
C GLY A 126 -45.23 30.83 -3.28
N ALA A 127 -45.77 30.22 -4.34
CA ALA A 127 -47.20 29.98 -4.48
C ALA A 127 -47.74 28.80 -3.63
N MET A 128 -46.87 28.00 -3.02
CA MET A 128 -47.26 26.74 -2.36
C MET A 128 -46.82 26.70 -0.88
N PRO A 129 -47.77 26.82 0.07
CA PRO A 129 -47.46 26.80 1.50
C PRO A 129 -47.21 25.36 1.99
N GLY A 130 -46.43 25.24 3.07
CA GLY A 130 -46.12 23.98 3.73
C GLY A 130 -44.65 23.87 4.16
N THR A 131 -44.17 22.64 4.28
CA THR A 131 -42.77 22.30 4.52
C THR A 131 -42.24 21.46 3.37
N THR A 132 -40.99 21.69 2.96
CA THR A 132 -40.35 21.02 1.81
C THR A 132 -40.52 19.51 1.89
N VAL A 133 -41.14 18.92 0.86
CA VAL A 133 -41.29 17.47 0.75
C VAL A 133 -39.97 16.89 0.28
N ARG A 134 -39.47 15.88 0.99
CA ARG A 134 -38.29 15.09 0.59
C ARG A 134 -38.66 13.61 0.61
N THR A 135 -38.39 12.90 -0.48
CA THR A 135 -38.54 11.45 -0.59
C THR A 135 -37.17 10.84 -0.88
N SER A 136 -36.61 10.12 0.08
CA SER A 136 -35.34 9.39 -0.05
C SER A 136 -35.61 7.92 -0.34
N TYR A 137 -34.77 7.30 -1.17
CA TYR A 137 -34.94 5.94 -1.68
C TYR A 137 -33.80 5.06 -1.19
N LEU A 138 -34.13 3.90 -0.61
CA LEU A 138 -33.15 2.87 -0.21
C LEU A 138 -32.98 1.80 -1.31
N ARG A 139 -34.06 1.52 -2.05
CA ARG A 139 -34.04 0.60 -3.20
C ARG A 139 -34.96 1.11 -4.30
N LEU A 140 -34.62 0.81 -5.55
CA LEU A 140 -35.40 1.18 -6.73
C LEU A 140 -35.94 -0.08 -7.41
N ARG A 141 -37.24 -0.17 -7.64
CA ARG A 141 -37.82 -1.30 -8.38
C ARG A 141 -37.29 -1.29 -9.81
N ILE A 142 -36.74 -2.40 -10.27
CA ILE A 142 -36.09 -2.49 -11.60
C ILE A 142 -36.62 -3.71 -12.37
N ASP A 143 -36.91 -3.53 -13.65
CA ASP A 143 -37.12 -4.65 -14.57
C ASP A 143 -35.74 -5.23 -14.98
N PRO A 144 -35.42 -6.49 -14.62
CA PRO A 144 -34.13 -7.09 -14.88
C PRO A 144 -33.88 -7.43 -16.36
N VAL A 145 -34.93 -7.41 -17.20
CA VAL A 145 -34.87 -7.71 -18.63
C VAL A 145 -34.81 -6.41 -19.45
N THR A 146 -35.65 -5.42 -19.12
CA THR A 146 -35.70 -4.16 -19.89
C THR A 146 -34.78 -3.07 -19.35
N LEU A 147 -34.12 -3.30 -18.20
CA LEU A 147 -33.26 -2.36 -17.48
C LEU A 147 -33.95 -1.00 -17.26
N ARG A 148 -35.16 -1.06 -16.72
CA ARG A 148 -36.00 0.10 -16.43
C ARG A 148 -36.36 0.15 -14.96
N ILE A 149 -36.02 1.26 -14.33
CA ILE A 149 -36.45 1.60 -12.98
C ILE A 149 -37.85 2.17 -13.04
N ASP A 150 -38.75 1.64 -12.21
CA ASP A 150 -40.07 2.19 -11.95
C ASP A 150 -39.94 3.30 -10.91
N THR A 151 -40.04 4.57 -11.35
CA THR A 151 -39.88 5.73 -10.45
C THR A 151 -41.11 5.99 -9.59
N SER A 152 -42.24 5.31 -9.86
CA SER A 152 -43.47 5.41 -9.07
C SER A 152 -43.48 4.49 -7.85
N ASP A 153 -42.65 3.45 -7.83
CA ASP A 153 -42.53 2.53 -6.69
C ASP A 153 -41.94 3.26 -5.47
N ARG A 154 -42.68 3.24 -4.35
CA ARG A 154 -42.29 3.88 -3.09
C ARG A 154 -42.07 2.86 -1.95
N THR A 155 -41.95 1.58 -2.27
CA THR A 155 -41.89 0.45 -1.32
C THR A 155 -40.74 0.58 -0.32
N PHE A 156 -39.58 1.06 -0.78
CA PHE A 156 -38.38 1.26 0.03
C PHE A 156 -38.00 2.74 0.12
N THR A 157 -38.96 3.58 0.53
CA THR A 157 -38.76 5.03 0.67
C THR A 157 -38.96 5.53 2.11
N ARG A 158 -38.33 6.68 2.40
CA ARG A 158 -38.62 7.51 3.58
C ARG A 158 -39.02 8.91 3.12
N THR A 159 -40.14 9.40 3.63
CA THR A 159 -40.76 10.67 3.22
C THR A 159 -40.89 11.63 4.39
N GLU A 160 -40.53 12.90 4.18
CA GLU A 160 -40.69 13.98 5.16
C GLU A 160 -41.26 15.24 4.50
N GLY A 161 -41.93 16.09 5.28
CA GLY A 161 -42.53 17.35 4.82
C GLY A 161 -43.91 17.20 4.18
N THR A 162 -44.55 18.33 3.88
CA THR A 162 -45.85 18.39 3.18
C THR A 162 -46.03 19.74 2.49
N VAL A 163 -46.22 19.73 1.16
CA VAL A 163 -46.51 20.91 0.35
C VAL A 163 -47.96 20.84 -0.16
N TRP A 164 -48.70 21.94 -0.09
CA TRP A 164 -50.09 22.00 -0.56
C TRP A 164 -50.16 22.48 -2.01
N HIS A 165 -50.21 21.55 -2.97
CA HIS A 165 -50.33 21.85 -4.39
C HIS A 165 -51.79 21.87 -4.83
N GLY A 166 -52.31 23.04 -5.23
CA GLY A 166 -53.69 23.17 -5.69
C GLY A 166 -54.76 22.72 -4.67
N GLY A 167 -54.45 22.83 -3.37
CA GLY A 167 -55.29 22.32 -2.28
C GLY A 167 -55.12 20.84 -1.94
N THR A 168 -54.32 20.09 -2.70
CA THR A 168 -53.98 18.69 -2.42
C THR A 168 -52.68 18.60 -1.62
N PRO A 169 -52.62 17.85 -0.50
CA PRO A 169 -51.38 17.65 0.24
C PRO A 169 -50.47 16.67 -0.51
N ILE A 170 -49.31 17.15 -0.94
CA ILE A 170 -48.23 16.33 -1.49
C ILE A 170 -47.29 15.97 -0.32
N THR A 171 -47.09 14.68 -0.09
CA THR A 171 -46.23 14.13 0.98
C THR A 171 -45.08 13.28 0.47
N ALA A 172 -45.08 12.96 -0.83
CA ALA A 172 -44.02 12.21 -1.49
C ALA A 172 -43.91 12.62 -2.97
N LEU A 173 -42.71 12.47 -3.54
CA LEU A 173 -42.47 12.55 -4.99
C LEU A 173 -42.09 11.16 -5.55
N PRO A 174 -42.25 10.91 -6.85
CA PRO A 174 -41.56 9.83 -7.58
C PRO A 174 -40.04 10.03 -7.58
N PHE A 175 -39.29 8.97 -7.86
CA PHE A 175 -37.84 9.04 -7.96
C PHE A 175 -37.40 9.94 -9.14
N ALA A 176 -36.20 10.50 -9.02
CA ALA A 176 -35.59 11.37 -10.02
C ALA A 176 -36.45 12.59 -10.41
N THR A 177 -37.12 13.23 -9.43
CA THR A 177 -38.03 14.38 -9.63
C THR A 177 -37.65 15.58 -8.75
N ALA A 178 -37.37 16.74 -9.36
CA ALA A 178 -37.05 18.00 -8.66
C ALA A 178 -38.13 19.06 -8.97
N MET A 179 -38.76 19.67 -7.96
CA MET A 179 -39.89 20.61 -8.16
C MET A 179 -39.87 21.82 -7.21
N SER A 180 -40.32 22.99 -7.68
CA SER A 180 -40.66 24.16 -6.84
C SER A 180 -41.72 25.06 -7.50
N CYS A 181 -42.27 26.01 -6.73
CA CYS A 181 -43.28 26.99 -7.18
C CYS A 181 -42.96 28.43 -6.74
N ASP A 182 -41.68 28.79 -6.78
CA ASP A 182 -41.11 29.99 -6.18
C ASP A 182 -40.42 30.93 -7.18
N TRP A 183 -40.62 30.72 -8.48
CA TRP A 183 -39.95 31.41 -9.60
C TRP A 183 -38.43 31.16 -9.69
N GLY A 184 -37.85 30.35 -8.81
CA GLY A 184 -36.47 29.88 -8.89
C GLY A 184 -36.38 28.41 -9.32
N ASP A 185 -35.16 27.90 -9.50
CA ASP A 185 -34.91 26.48 -9.79
C ASP A 185 -34.76 25.61 -8.53
N THR A 186 -35.36 26.02 -7.39
CA THR A 186 -34.95 25.58 -6.04
C THR A 186 -35.32 24.14 -5.67
N GLY A 187 -36.13 23.45 -6.47
CA GLY A 187 -36.35 22.01 -6.35
C GLY A 187 -35.07 21.24 -6.58
N ARG A 188 -34.93 20.09 -5.91
CA ARG A 188 -33.71 19.28 -5.95
C ARG A 188 -34.05 17.81 -6.13
N ALA A 189 -33.22 17.07 -6.85
CA ALA A 189 -33.19 15.62 -6.75
C ALA A 189 -31.76 15.15 -6.97
N ASN A 190 -31.45 13.96 -6.49
CA ASN A 190 -30.20 13.29 -6.78
C ASN A 190 -30.46 11.81 -7.07
N ILE A 191 -29.80 11.32 -8.10
CA ILE A 191 -29.74 9.92 -8.49
C ILE A 191 -28.28 9.52 -8.28
N ASP A 192 -28.01 8.49 -7.48
CA ASP A 192 -26.67 8.03 -7.16
C ASP A 192 -26.61 6.50 -7.23
N LEU A 193 -26.29 5.99 -8.41
CA LEU A 193 -26.18 4.58 -8.73
C LEU A 193 -24.75 4.04 -8.51
N ARG A 194 -23.85 4.81 -7.89
CA ARG A 194 -22.49 4.34 -7.60
C ARG A 194 -22.53 3.08 -6.74
N GLY A 195 -21.64 2.14 -7.05
CA GLY A 195 -21.63 0.80 -6.41
C GLY A 195 -22.67 -0.17 -6.95
N THR A 196 -23.56 0.27 -7.83
CA THR A 196 -24.38 -0.63 -8.65
C THR A 196 -23.72 -0.85 -10.01
N SER A 197 -24.16 -1.89 -10.72
CA SER A 197 -23.76 -2.18 -12.11
C SER A 197 -24.53 -1.32 -13.13
N PHE A 198 -25.04 -0.14 -12.76
CA PHE A 198 -25.90 0.68 -13.62
C PHE A 198 -25.51 2.16 -13.64
N LYS A 199 -25.73 2.80 -14.79
CA LYS A 199 -25.60 4.26 -14.97
C LYS A 199 -26.82 4.85 -15.68
N VAL A 200 -26.99 6.16 -15.58
CA VAL A 200 -28.13 6.87 -16.16
C VAL A 200 -27.79 7.35 -17.58
N PRO A 201 -28.70 7.25 -18.57
CA PRO A 201 -28.52 7.86 -19.88
C PRO A 201 -28.43 9.39 -19.80
N ALA A 202 -27.54 9.97 -20.60
CA ALA A 202 -27.46 11.42 -20.81
C ALA A 202 -28.77 11.99 -21.41
N ASP A 203 -28.98 13.30 -21.21
CA ASP A 203 -30.06 14.11 -21.80
C ASP A 203 -31.51 13.62 -21.57
N LEU A 204 -31.71 12.78 -20.54
CA LEU A 204 -32.99 12.14 -20.24
C LEU A 204 -33.93 13.01 -19.39
N PHE A 205 -33.38 13.95 -18.62
CA PHE A 205 -34.11 14.82 -17.70
C PHE A 205 -34.41 16.17 -18.35
N VAL A 206 -35.68 16.57 -18.37
CA VAL A 206 -36.15 17.81 -19.01
C VAL A 206 -37.03 18.62 -18.06
N PRO A 207 -36.87 19.96 -18.02
CA PRO A 207 -37.83 20.84 -17.36
C PRO A 207 -39.21 20.78 -18.04
N ALA A 208 -40.26 20.60 -17.23
CA ALA A 208 -41.65 20.54 -17.67
C ALA A 208 -42.58 21.23 -16.64
N GLY A 209 -43.81 21.52 -17.05
CA GLY A 209 -44.76 22.30 -16.24
C GLY A 209 -44.82 23.78 -16.63
N TYR A 210 -45.36 24.62 -15.74
CA TYR A 210 -45.61 26.03 -16.07
C TYR A 210 -44.40 26.91 -15.72
N ALA A 211 -43.97 27.72 -16.70
CA ALA A 211 -42.76 28.57 -16.62
C ALA A 211 -41.53 27.81 -16.07
N ALA A 212 -41.34 26.57 -16.53
CA ALA A 212 -40.42 25.62 -15.91
C ALA A 212 -38.94 25.93 -16.17
N TRP A 213 -38.14 25.96 -15.11
CA TRP A 213 -36.68 26.06 -15.13
C TRP A 213 -36.06 24.83 -14.48
N GLY A 214 -34.85 24.44 -14.91
CA GLY A 214 -34.13 23.33 -14.32
C GLY A 214 -32.90 22.93 -15.12
N SER A 215 -32.06 22.09 -14.52
CA SER A 215 -30.87 21.53 -15.14
C SER A 215 -30.54 20.15 -14.56
N ALA A 216 -29.80 19.34 -15.31
CA ALA A 216 -29.26 18.06 -14.89
C ALA A 216 -27.74 18.08 -15.03
N ALA A 217 -27.03 17.70 -13.97
CA ALA A 217 -25.57 17.62 -13.95
C ALA A 217 -25.15 16.16 -13.72
N TYR A 218 -24.52 15.56 -14.72
CA TYR A 218 -24.02 14.18 -14.71
C TYR A 218 -22.57 14.14 -14.23
N SER A 219 -22.22 13.13 -13.43
CA SER A 219 -20.86 12.92 -12.91
C SER A 219 -20.60 11.44 -12.57
N TYR A 220 -19.35 11.10 -12.26
CA TYR A 220 -18.91 9.72 -11.98
C TYR A 220 -19.34 8.70 -13.05
N MET A 221 -18.93 8.93 -14.31
CA MET A 221 -19.30 8.08 -15.46
C MET A 221 -20.82 7.89 -15.60
N ASP A 222 -21.57 8.97 -15.40
CA ASP A 222 -23.04 9.06 -15.43
C ASP A 222 -23.77 8.19 -14.38
N GLN A 223 -23.07 7.70 -13.35
CA GLN A 223 -23.70 7.04 -12.21
C GLN A 223 -24.33 8.02 -11.21
N VAL A 224 -23.92 9.29 -11.21
CA VAL A 224 -24.51 10.34 -10.38
C VAL A 224 -25.14 11.42 -11.25
N VAL A 225 -26.40 11.76 -10.96
CA VAL A 225 -27.11 12.88 -11.60
C VAL A 225 -27.74 13.77 -10.54
N SER A 226 -27.34 15.03 -10.51
CA SER A 226 -27.94 16.06 -9.67
C SER A 226 -28.90 16.90 -10.49
N LEU A 227 -30.15 17.00 -10.05
CA LEU A 227 -31.22 17.73 -10.73
C LEU A 227 -31.59 19.00 -9.96
N LYS A 228 -31.76 20.09 -10.70
CA LYS A 228 -32.52 21.28 -10.30
C LYS A 228 -33.80 21.35 -11.12
N GLY A 229 -34.89 21.81 -10.50
CA GLY A 229 -36.19 21.94 -11.16
C GLY A 229 -37.09 22.91 -10.40
N GLY A 230 -37.88 23.70 -11.10
CA GLY A 230 -38.67 24.78 -10.51
C GLY A 230 -39.29 25.71 -11.54
N GLY A 231 -39.44 26.98 -11.17
CA GLY A 231 -40.17 28.01 -11.92
C GLY A 231 -41.47 28.37 -11.21
N TYR A 232 -42.53 28.67 -11.98
CA TYR A 232 -43.87 28.85 -11.40
C TYR A 232 -44.66 27.54 -11.49
N CYS A 233 -44.25 26.57 -10.66
CA CYS A 233 -44.72 25.18 -10.67
C CYS A 233 -44.27 24.37 -11.90
N GLY A 234 -43.00 24.56 -12.26
CA GLY A 234 -42.27 23.60 -13.07
C GLY A 234 -41.52 22.57 -12.22
N TRP A 235 -41.15 21.48 -12.87
CA TRP A 235 -40.33 20.41 -12.33
C TRP A 235 -39.27 20.01 -13.37
N ASN A 236 -38.28 19.24 -12.94
CA ASN A 236 -37.35 18.54 -13.81
C ASN A 236 -37.37 17.06 -13.44
N ALA A 237 -37.71 16.22 -14.42
CA ALA A 237 -37.87 14.78 -14.28
C ALA A 237 -37.60 14.09 -15.63
N VAL A 238 -37.70 12.76 -15.65
CA VAL A 238 -37.57 11.96 -16.88
C VAL A 238 -38.53 12.47 -17.95
N SER A 239 -38.06 12.58 -19.20
CA SER A 239 -38.87 13.08 -20.31
C SER A 239 -40.22 12.35 -20.45
N GLY A 240 -41.30 13.13 -20.45
CA GLY A 240 -42.68 12.63 -20.51
C GLY A 240 -43.29 12.20 -19.17
N VAL A 241 -42.60 12.35 -18.04
CA VAL A 241 -43.08 11.92 -16.71
C VAL A 241 -43.76 13.06 -15.94
N ASP A 242 -44.92 12.75 -15.36
CA ASP A 242 -45.64 13.59 -14.40
C ASP A 242 -45.00 13.51 -13.00
N PRO A 243 -44.83 14.64 -12.29
CA PRO A 243 -44.05 14.72 -11.05
C PRO A 243 -44.76 14.15 -9.83
N PHE A 244 -46.01 13.68 -9.95
CA PHE A 244 -46.77 13.07 -8.86
C PHE A 244 -47.03 11.58 -9.11
N VAL A 245 -47.24 11.20 -10.38
CA VAL A 245 -47.47 9.81 -10.82
C VAL A 245 -46.16 9.02 -10.92
N GLY A 246 -45.10 9.60 -11.48
CA GLY A 246 -43.88 8.86 -11.82
C GLY A 246 -43.98 8.12 -13.16
N GLY A 247 -42.96 7.32 -13.48
CA GLY A 247 -42.83 6.66 -14.77
C GLY A 247 -41.64 5.71 -14.84
N SER A 248 -40.95 5.67 -15.98
CA SER A 248 -39.89 4.70 -16.26
C SER A 248 -38.56 5.36 -16.59
N LEU A 249 -37.56 5.14 -15.73
CA LEU A 249 -36.17 5.57 -15.90
C LEU A 249 -35.35 4.41 -16.49
N PRO A 250 -34.96 4.44 -17.78
CA PRO A 250 -34.03 3.46 -18.33
C PRO A 250 -32.64 3.65 -17.72
N VAL A 251 -31.91 2.54 -17.52
CA VAL A 251 -30.51 2.53 -17.09
C VAL A 251 -29.66 1.64 -17.99
N PHE A 252 -28.37 1.94 -18.10
CA PHE A 252 -27.42 1.11 -18.83
C PHE A 252 -26.58 0.28 -17.88
N TYR A 253 -26.43 -1.01 -18.18
CA TYR A 253 -25.48 -1.85 -17.47
C TYR A 253 -24.04 -1.38 -17.72
N VAL A 254 -23.29 -1.22 -16.65
CA VAL A 254 -21.85 -0.99 -16.66
C VAL A 254 -21.19 -2.04 -15.78
N ALA A 255 -20.12 -2.66 -16.28
CA ALA A 255 -19.24 -3.45 -15.43
C ALA A 255 -18.70 -2.51 -14.33
N PRO A 256 -18.77 -2.89 -13.03
CA PRO A 256 -18.34 -2.01 -11.95
C PRO A 256 -16.88 -1.59 -12.17
N THR A 257 -16.66 -0.31 -12.46
CA THR A 257 -15.33 0.21 -12.83
C THR A 257 -14.40 0.32 -11.63
N THR A 258 -14.98 0.45 -10.45
CA THR A 258 -14.37 0.40 -9.12
C THR A 258 -15.38 -0.19 -8.13
N ASN A 259 -14.93 -0.93 -7.13
CA ASN A 259 -15.78 -1.21 -5.97
C ASN A 259 -16.19 0.11 -5.31
N TRP A 260 -17.45 0.23 -4.93
CA TRP A 260 -17.90 1.35 -4.13
C TRP A 260 -17.41 1.18 -2.69
N VAL A 261 -16.90 2.28 -2.14
CA VAL A 261 -16.27 2.33 -0.84
C VAL A 261 -16.99 3.41 -0.05
N PRO A 262 -17.73 3.06 1.02
CA PRO A 262 -18.29 4.03 1.95
C PRO A 262 -17.17 4.93 2.45
N SER A 263 -17.31 6.22 2.16
CA SER A 263 -16.27 7.21 2.40
C SER A 263 -16.95 8.50 2.83
N PRO A 264 -16.57 9.09 3.98
CA PRO A 264 -17.03 10.42 4.35
C PRO A 264 -16.72 11.44 3.26
N ARG A 265 -17.61 12.43 3.11
CA ARG A 265 -17.43 13.51 2.15
C ARG A 265 -17.71 14.85 2.79
N VAL A 266 -16.95 15.85 2.42
CA VAL A 266 -17.22 17.25 2.76
C VAL A 266 -17.64 17.99 1.50
N GLN A 267 -18.71 18.76 1.60
CA GLN A 267 -19.29 19.51 0.48
C GLN A 267 -19.04 21.01 0.68
N PRO A 268 -18.51 21.71 -0.33
CA PRO A 268 -18.31 23.14 -0.25
C PRO A 268 -19.65 23.88 -0.35
N ALA A 269 -19.68 25.12 0.14
CA ALA A 269 -20.83 26.00 0.03
C ALA A 269 -21.30 26.16 -1.44
N SER A 270 -22.61 26.17 -1.66
CA SER A 270 -23.23 26.06 -3.00
C SER A 270 -22.97 27.21 -3.98
N HIS A 271 -22.26 28.25 -3.55
CA HIS A 271 -21.81 29.38 -4.36
C HIS A 271 -20.33 29.25 -4.80
N LEU A 272 -19.60 28.29 -4.26
CA LEU A 272 -18.23 27.97 -4.64
C LEU A 272 -18.22 27.02 -5.84
N SER A 273 -17.16 27.08 -6.64
CA SER A 273 -16.94 26.22 -7.81
C SER A 273 -16.13 24.96 -7.49
N THR A 274 -15.72 24.76 -6.24
CA THR A 274 -14.96 23.59 -5.80
C THR A 274 -15.83 22.33 -5.79
N LEU A 275 -15.21 21.17 -6.00
CA LEU A 275 -15.91 19.88 -5.99
C LEU A 275 -15.93 19.28 -4.57
N PRO A 276 -16.95 18.48 -4.21
CA PRO A 276 -16.96 17.72 -2.96
C PRO A 276 -15.73 16.83 -2.82
N GLN A 277 -15.06 16.90 -1.67
CA GLN A 277 -13.91 16.05 -1.36
C GLN A 277 -14.37 14.75 -0.71
N THR A 278 -13.81 13.64 -1.17
CA THR A 278 -14.00 12.32 -0.54
C THR A 278 -12.79 12.01 0.35
N LEU A 279 -13.06 11.60 1.58
CA LEU A 279 -12.07 11.45 2.64
C LEU A 279 -11.92 9.97 3.04
N ARG A 280 -10.72 9.62 3.51
CA ARG A 280 -10.38 8.34 4.11
C ARG A 280 -10.19 8.55 5.61
N ALA A 281 -10.06 7.48 6.39
CA ALA A 281 -9.64 7.62 7.79
C ALA A 281 -8.24 8.25 7.83
N GLY A 282 -8.04 9.25 8.68
CA GLY A 282 -6.84 10.09 8.71
C GLY A 282 -7.09 11.48 9.28
N TRP A 283 -6.09 12.34 9.11
CA TRP A 283 -6.11 13.75 9.51
C TRP A 283 -5.89 14.60 8.26
N TYR A 284 -6.58 15.73 8.18
CA TYR A 284 -6.56 16.64 7.03
C TYR A 284 -6.44 18.07 7.53
N ASP A 285 -5.30 18.71 7.31
CA ASP A 285 -5.08 20.12 7.60
C ASP A 285 -5.35 20.99 6.37
N THR A 286 -5.26 22.32 6.49
CA THR A 286 -5.66 23.27 5.44
C THR A 286 -5.09 22.99 4.04
N PRO A 287 -3.80 22.58 3.85
CA PRO A 287 -3.25 22.24 2.53
C PRO A 287 -3.88 21.01 1.87
N GLU A 288 -4.57 20.18 2.66
CA GLU A 288 -5.11 18.87 2.27
C GLU A 288 -6.63 18.95 2.01
N LEU A 289 -7.26 20.11 2.24
CA LEU A 289 -8.68 20.37 2.01
C LEU A 289 -8.94 20.93 0.60
N SER A 290 -9.19 20.04 -0.38
CA SER A 290 -9.48 20.42 -1.77
C SER A 290 -10.80 21.17 -1.95
N VAL A 291 -11.68 21.17 -0.94
CA VAL A 291 -12.88 22.02 -0.90
C VAL A 291 -12.57 23.50 -0.66
N GLY A 292 -11.40 23.81 -0.07
CA GLY A 292 -10.98 25.12 0.39
C GLY A 292 -11.05 25.25 1.92
N ASP A 293 -10.23 26.17 2.46
CA ASP A 293 -10.33 26.65 3.84
C ASP A 293 -11.68 27.36 4.07
N ASP A 294 -12.27 27.21 5.26
CA ASP A 294 -13.57 27.77 5.64
C ASP A 294 -14.71 27.52 4.62
N ALA A 295 -14.62 26.47 3.79
CA ALA A 295 -15.54 26.25 2.68
C ALA A 295 -16.70 25.28 2.97
N ILE A 296 -16.59 24.45 4.02
CA ILE A 296 -17.47 23.29 4.24
C ILE A 296 -18.86 23.72 4.72
N SER A 297 -19.91 23.34 3.99
CA SER A 297 -21.31 23.66 4.34
C SER A 297 -22.19 22.43 4.59
N SER A 298 -21.72 21.22 4.30
CA SER A 298 -22.34 19.97 4.74
C SER A 298 -21.37 18.80 4.72
N VAL A 299 -21.66 17.79 5.52
CA VAL A 299 -20.87 16.56 5.65
C VAL A 299 -21.74 15.33 5.38
N HIS A 300 -21.15 14.34 4.72
CA HIS A 300 -21.68 12.99 4.58
C HIS A 300 -20.80 12.05 5.41
N VAL A 301 -21.41 11.24 6.27
CA VAL A 301 -20.71 10.34 7.19
C VAL A 301 -21.42 8.99 7.18
N PRO A 302 -20.85 7.94 6.55
CA PRO A 302 -21.46 6.61 6.51
C PRO A 302 -21.58 5.99 7.91
N ARG A 303 -22.43 4.97 8.06
CA ARG A 303 -22.74 4.38 9.37
C ARG A 303 -21.46 3.88 10.07
N GLY A 304 -21.25 4.29 11.33
CA GLY A 304 -20.10 3.88 12.13
C GLY A 304 -18.77 4.58 11.79
N TRP A 305 -18.76 5.46 10.78
CA TRP A 305 -17.71 6.45 10.58
C TRP A 305 -17.95 7.66 11.49
N LYS A 306 -16.91 8.47 11.67
CA LYS A 306 -16.91 9.65 12.53
C LYS A 306 -16.02 10.72 11.90
N LEU A 307 -16.53 11.93 11.79
CA LEU A 307 -15.84 13.07 11.20
C LEU A 307 -15.87 14.23 12.20
N THR A 308 -14.70 14.74 12.58
CA THR A 308 -14.56 15.87 13.49
C THR A 308 -14.02 17.07 12.72
N LEU A 309 -14.78 18.16 12.66
CA LEU A 309 -14.33 19.45 12.13
C LEU A 309 -13.68 20.28 13.24
N HIS A 310 -12.61 20.99 12.91
CA HIS A 310 -11.88 21.90 13.79
C HIS A 310 -11.86 23.31 13.20
N GLU A 311 -12.01 24.32 14.06
CA GLU A 311 -12.15 25.71 13.65
C GLU A 311 -10.87 26.29 13.03
N HIS A 312 -9.71 25.77 13.39
CA HIS A 312 -8.41 26.29 12.95
C HIS A 312 -7.53 25.16 12.38
N GLY A 313 -6.53 25.55 11.58
CA GLY A 313 -5.47 24.64 11.14
C GLY A 313 -4.71 24.04 12.33
N GLY A 314 -4.02 22.93 12.13
CA GLY A 314 -3.33 22.20 13.20
C GLY A 314 -4.29 21.59 14.24
N PHE A 315 -5.56 21.37 13.87
CA PHE A 315 -6.58 20.70 14.70
C PHE A 315 -6.91 21.44 16.01
N GLN A 316 -6.75 22.77 15.99
CA GLN A 316 -7.00 23.67 17.11
C GLN A 316 -8.37 24.35 17.04
N GLY A 317 -8.69 25.17 18.06
CA GLY A 317 -9.93 25.96 18.14
C GLY A 317 -11.12 25.14 18.65
N ALA A 318 -12.34 25.63 18.38
CA ALA A 318 -13.54 24.82 18.63
C ALA A 318 -13.53 23.56 17.75
N SER A 319 -14.29 22.52 18.14
CA SER A 319 -14.50 21.35 17.29
C SER A 319 -15.91 20.77 17.43
N ARG A 320 -16.38 20.10 16.37
CA ARG A 320 -17.68 19.43 16.30
C ARG A 320 -17.53 18.05 15.66
N GLU A 321 -18.19 17.06 16.25
CA GLU A 321 -18.20 15.67 15.79
C GLU A 321 -19.52 15.34 15.08
N TYR A 322 -19.41 14.65 13.95
CA TYR A 322 -20.51 14.21 13.11
C TYR A 322 -20.38 12.70 12.85
N THR A 323 -21.43 11.95 13.14
CA THR A 323 -21.53 10.48 12.95
C THR A 323 -22.62 10.08 11.95
N ALA A 324 -23.24 11.06 11.32
CA ALA A 324 -24.24 10.94 10.26
C ALA A 324 -24.23 12.20 9.38
N ASP A 325 -24.81 12.09 8.20
CA ASP A 325 -24.99 13.22 7.27
C ASP A 325 -25.62 14.43 7.96
N THR A 326 -24.99 15.59 7.81
CA THR A 326 -25.40 16.83 8.47
C THR A 326 -25.22 18.02 7.53
N HIS A 327 -26.29 18.80 7.35
CA HIS A 327 -26.19 20.14 6.77
C HIS A 327 -25.69 21.12 7.83
N LEU A 328 -24.59 21.83 7.56
CA LEU A 328 -24.03 22.81 8.48
C LEU A 328 -24.66 24.19 8.33
N THR A 329 -25.42 24.44 7.25
CA THR A 329 -25.96 25.77 6.93
C THR A 329 -26.75 26.37 8.08
N GLY A 330 -26.29 27.53 8.59
CA GLY A 330 -26.89 28.21 9.74
C GLY A 330 -26.58 27.59 11.12
N THR A 331 -25.69 26.60 11.20
CA THR A 331 -25.08 26.14 12.47
C THR A 331 -23.86 26.99 12.84
N ASP A 332 -23.28 26.74 14.02
CA ASP A 332 -22.04 27.39 14.45
C ASP A 332 -20.79 26.93 13.68
N PHE A 333 -20.89 25.90 12.82
CA PHE A 333 -19.78 25.34 12.05
C PHE A 333 -19.96 25.44 10.52
N ASP A 334 -20.93 26.23 10.05
CA ASP A 334 -21.07 26.59 8.64
C ASP A 334 -19.84 27.39 8.18
N GLN A 335 -19.07 26.90 7.21
CA GLN A 335 -17.97 27.65 6.59
C GLN A 335 -16.95 28.21 7.60
N ARG A 336 -16.51 27.37 8.55
CA ARG A 336 -15.59 27.70 9.65
C ARG A 336 -14.57 26.58 9.98
N ALA A 337 -14.27 25.71 9.03
CA ALA A 337 -13.46 24.52 9.28
C ALA A 337 -12.19 24.51 8.43
N SER A 338 -11.05 24.79 9.08
CA SER A 338 -9.72 24.80 8.46
C SER A 338 -8.96 23.47 8.56
N SER A 339 -9.38 22.56 9.43
CA SER A 339 -8.85 21.20 9.53
C SER A 339 -9.91 20.20 10.01
N LEU A 340 -9.72 18.91 9.72
CA LEU A 340 -10.64 17.84 10.12
C LEU A 340 -9.98 16.48 10.33
N ARG A 341 -10.57 15.66 11.19
CA ARG A 341 -10.19 14.27 11.45
C ARG A 341 -11.29 13.33 11.00
N VAL A 342 -10.92 12.23 10.37
CA VAL A 342 -11.85 11.16 9.96
C VAL A 342 -11.43 9.85 10.60
N GLU A 343 -12.38 9.17 11.23
CA GLU A 343 -12.16 7.92 11.93
C GLU A 343 -13.16 6.85 11.48
N ALA A 344 -12.66 5.66 11.18
CA ALA A 344 -13.45 4.44 11.05
C ALA A 344 -12.70 3.28 11.68
N ALA A 345 -13.30 2.68 12.68
CA ALA A 345 -12.72 1.56 13.39
C ALA A 345 -13.81 0.63 13.91
N VAL A 346 -13.52 -0.66 13.87
CA VAL A 346 -14.38 -1.70 14.43
C VAL A 346 -14.31 -1.62 15.95
N ARG A 347 -15.44 -1.78 16.63
CA ARG A 347 -15.46 -1.84 18.10
C ARG A 347 -16.01 -3.18 18.55
N VAL A 348 -15.23 -3.90 19.34
CA VAL A 348 -15.64 -5.17 19.96
C VAL A 348 -15.92 -4.95 21.44
N TYR A 349 -17.00 -5.57 21.91
CA TYR A 349 -17.55 -5.37 23.25
C TYR A 349 -17.65 -6.72 23.99
N PRO A 350 -17.30 -6.78 25.29
CA PRO A 350 -17.45 -7.99 26.09
C PRO A 350 -18.91 -8.25 26.50
N GLU A 351 -19.79 -7.25 26.35
CA GLU A 351 -21.20 -7.32 26.71
C GLU A 351 -22.12 -7.19 25.48
N ARG A 352 -23.41 -7.43 25.70
CA ARG A 352 -24.47 -7.32 24.68
C ARG A 352 -24.86 -5.86 24.45
N GLY A 353 -25.53 -5.58 23.33
CA GLY A 353 -26.04 -4.24 23.00
C GLY A 353 -24.98 -3.14 22.99
N PHE A 354 -23.74 -3.48 22.62
CA PHE A 354 -22.60 -2.57 22.54
C PHE A 354 -22.25 -1.89 23.88
N GLN A 355 -22.38 -2.64 24.99
CA GLN A 355 -22.10 -2.20 26.36
C GLN A 355 -20.74 -2.71 26.88
N GLY A 356 -20.33 -2.20 28.04
CA GLY A 356 -19.00 -2.45 28.62
C GLY A 356 -17.92 -1.58 27.99
N ARG A 357 -16.65 -1.75 28.41
CA ARG A 357 -15.51 -1.03 27.84
C ARG A 357 -15.15 -1.62 26.47
N PRO A 358 -15.30 -0.89 25.35
CA PRO A 358 -14.92 -1.41 24.04
C PRO A 358 -13.40 -1.52 23.89
N GLN A 359 -12.99 -2.46 23.05
CA GLN A 359 -11.73 -2.36 22.33
C GLN A 359 -11.98 -1.83 20.92
N VAL A 360 -11.15 -0.89 20.48
CA VAL A 360 -11.09 -0.41 19.10
C VAL A 360 -10.11 -1.29 18.32
N LEU A 361 -10.53 -1.79 17.15
CA LEU A 361 -9.72 -2.57 16.23
C LEU A 361 -9.51 -1.80 14.92
N THR A 362 -8.23 -1.60 14.57
CA THR A 362 -7.77 -1.12 13.27
C THR A 362 -7.90 -2.21 12.21
N PRO A 363 -7.86 -1.88 10.90
CA PRO A 363 -7.74 -2.88 9.85
C PRO A 363 -6.49 -3.75 10.01
N GLY A 364 -6.63 -5.06 9.76
CA GLY A 364 -5.57 -6.04 9.92
C GLY A 364 -5.96 -7.26 10.76
N TYR A 365 -4.92 -7.99 11.16
CA TYR A 365 -4.99 -9.26 11.86
C TYR A 365 -4.79 -9.06 13.38
N HIS A 366 -5.76 -9.53 14.17
CA HIS A 366 -5.77 -9.44 15.63
C HIS A 366 -5.95 -10.85 16.22
N ASP A 367 -5.02 -11.29 17.06
CA ASP A 367 -5.04 -12.59 17.74
C ASP A 367 -5.00 -12.38 19.27
N LEU A 368 -4.82 -13.44 20.04
CA LEU A 368 -4.82 -13.44 21.51
C LEU A 368 -3.98 -12.31 22.16
N ALA A 369 -2.84 -11.95 21.57
CA ALA A 369 -1.97 -10.90 22.11
C ALA A 369 -2.51 -9.48 21.89
N GLN A 370 -3.37 -9.29 20.87
CA GLN A 370 -3.96 -8.01 20.51
C GLN A 370 -5.34 -7.81 21.16
N LEU A 371 -6.07 -8.87 21.48
CA LEU A 371 -7.44 -8.81 22.04
C LEU A 371 -7.46 -8.47 23.54
N THR A 372 -7.17 -7.20 23.87
CA THR A 372 -7.29 -6.63 25.23
C THR A 372 -8.69 -6.71 25.85
N VAL A 373 -9.74 -6.91 25.05
CA VAL A 373 -11.10 -7.25 25.52
C VAL A 373 -11.18 -8.64 26.18
N GLY A 374 -10.16 -9.48 25.98
CA GLY A 374 -10.03 -10.84 26.50
C GLY A 374 -10.39 -11.91 25.47
N ASN A 375 -9.78 -13.09 25.62
CA ASN A 375 -10.11 -14.26 24.80
C ASN A 375 -11.53 -14.77 25.11
N ASP A 376 -12.29 -15.16 24.09
CA ASP A 376 -13.65 -15.71 24.23
C ASP A 376 -14.63 -14.81 25.02
N THR A 377 -14.41 -13.49 25.07
CA THR A 377 -15.29 -12.57 25.81
C THR A 377 -16.30 -11.83 24.93
N ILE A 378 -16.05 -11.72 23.64
CA ILE A 378 -16.75 -10.81 22.72
C ILE A 378 -18.21 -11.24 22.52
N ARG A 379 -19.15 -10.32 22.70
CA ARG A 379 -20.61 -10.55 22.59
C ARG A 379 -21.35 -9.57 21.70
N SER A 380 -20.77 -8.42 21.37
CA SER A 380 -21.30 -7.55 20.32
C SER A 380 -20.19 -6.80 19.60
N VAL A 381 -20.43 -6.48 18.33
CA VAL A 381 -19.43 -5.88 17.42
C VAL A 381 -20.09 -4.76 16.63
N GLN A 382 -19.51 -3.56 16.66
CA GLN A 382 -19.86 -2.48 15.75
C GLN A 382 -18.92 -2.50 14.55
N VAL A 383 -19.51 -2.48 13.35
CA VAL A 383 -18.79 -2.60 12.07
C VAL A 383 -19.12 -1.38 11.20
N PRO A 384 -18.16 -0.46 10.97
CA PRO A 384 -18.37 0.68 10.08
C PRO A 384 -18.78 0.23 8.68
N GLU A 385 -19.53 1.08 7.99
CA GLU A 385 -20.06 0.77 6.67
C GLU A 385 -18.94 0.43 5.69
N GLY A 386 -19.10 -0.69 4.98
CA GLY A 386 -18.14 -1.23 4.02
C GLY A 386 -16.97 -2.02 4.63
N PHE A 387 -16.82 -2.05 5.96
CA PHE A 387 -15.86 -2.94 6.60
C PHE A 387 -16.40 -4.37 6.62
N HIS A 388 -15.51 -5.34 6.48
CA HIS A 388 -15.80 -6.74 6.74
C HIS A 388 -15.01 -7.16 7.98
N VAL A 389 -15.64 -7.89 8.89
CA VAL A 389 -15.01 -8.40 10.12
C VAL A 389 -15.21 -9.90 10.15
N THR A 390 -14.15 -10.67 9.96
CA THR A 390 -14.19 -12.11 10.10
C THR A 390 -13.73 -12.48 11.51
N LEU A 391 -14.67 -12.98 12.32
CA LEU A 391 -14.40 -13.59 13.62
C LEU A 391 -14.00 -15.07 13.41
N TYR A 392 -13.02 -15.53 14.18
CA TYR A 392 -12.51 -16.90 14.17
C TYR A 392 -12.61 -17.51 15.58
N GLY A 393 -13.09 -18.75 15.65
CA GLY A 393 -13.24 -19.47 16.91
C GLY A 393 -11.93 -19.86 17.58
N ASP A 394 -10.88 -20.10 16.78
CA ASP A 394 -9.55 -20.48 17.26
C ASP A 394 -8.51 -19.37 16.95
N SER A 395 -7.34 -19.42 17.59
CA SER A 395 -6.22 -18.53 17.28
C SER A 395 -5.59 -18.84 15.92
N GLY A 396 -4.71 -17.97 15.43
CA GLY A 396 -4.07 -18.13 14.13
C GLY A 396 -5.02 -18.08 12.93
N PHE A 397 -6.17 -17.42 13.07
CA PHE A 397 -7.19 -17.25 12.02
C PHE A 397 -7.74 -18.59 11.50
N SER A 398 -8.11 -19.47 12.44
CA SER A 398 -8.57 -20.83 12.16
C SER A 398 -9.87 -21.18 12.92
N GLY A 399 -10.38 -22.40 12.71
CA GLY A 399 -11.61 -22.85 13.36
C GLY A 399 -12.91 -22.36 12.70
N PRO A 400 -14.04 -22.38 13.42
CA PRO A 400 -15.32 -21.88 12.94
C PRO A 400 -15.27 -20.36 12.69
N THR A 401 -15.85 -19.89 11.59
CA THR A 401 -15.77 -18.48 11.16
C THR A 401 -17.12 -17.78 11.05
N MET A 402 -17.14 -16.46 11.23
CA MET A 402 -18.32 -15.62 11.00
C MET A 402 -17.92 -14.27 10.39
N VAL A 403 -18.52 -13.89 9.27
CA VAL A 403 -18.29 -12.59 8.62
C VAL A 403 -19.41 -11.62 9.01
N LEU A 404 -19.02 -10.45 9.53
CA LEU A 404 -19.91 -9.35 9.91
C LEU A 404 -19.64 -8.14 9.02
N THR A 405 -20.69 -7.51 8.51
CA THR A 405 -20.65 -6.29 7.66
C THR A 405 -21.48 -5.13 8.25
N GLN A 406 -22.07 -5.35 9.42
CA GLN A 406 -22.93 -4.41 10.13
C GLN A 406 -22.86 -4.63 11.65
N ASP A 407 -23.38 -3.68 12.41
CA ASP A 407 -23.44 -3.78 13.87
C ASP A 407 -24.27 -5.00 14.28
N THR A 408 -23.68 -5.88 15.09
CA THR A 408 -24.23 -7.21 15.40
C THR A 408 -24.10 -7.52 16.89
N ASP A 409 -25.22 -7.87 17.53
CA ASP A 409 -25.19 -8.62 18.80
C ASP A 409 -25.06 -10.10 18.48
N LEU A 410 -24.13 -10.80 19.14
CA LEU A 410 -23.85 -12.20 18.86
C LEU A 410 -24.85 -13.16 19.52
N ALA A 411 -25.88 -12.67 20.23
CA ALA A 411 -26.87 -13.49 20.92
C ALA A 411 -27.45 -14.64 20.05
N GLY A 412 -27.11 -15.88 20.42
CA GLY A 412 -27.58 -17.09 19.73
C GLY A 412 -26.80 -17.44 18.46
N LEU A 413 -25.75 -16.69 18.11
CA LEU A 413 -24.85 -16.98 17.00
C LEU A 413 -23.66 -17.86 17.44
N THR A 414 -23.07 -18.58 16.49
CA THR A 414 -22.03 -19.62 16.73
C THR A 414 -20.79 -19.17 17.51
N LEU A 415 -20.44 -17.88 17.46
CA LEU A 415 -19.23 -17.29 18.05
C LEU A 415 -19.48 -16.34 19.23
N ASP A 416 -20.70 -16.33 19.80
CA ASP A 416 -21.05 -15.60 21.03
C ASP A 416 -20.16 -16.03 22.20
N ALA A 417 -19.27 -15.13 22.67
CA ALA A 417 -18.26 -15.41 23.68
C ALA A 417 -17.39 -16.65 23.36
N ARG A 418 -17.01 -16.80 22.08
CA ARG A 418 -16.15 -17.89 21.56
C ARG A 418 -15.25 -17.44 20.39
N THR A 419 -14.73 -16.21 20.46
CA THR A 419 -13.85 -15.64 19.42
C THR A 419 -12.44 -15.51 19.99
N SER A 420 -11.48 -16.14 19.30
CA SER A 420 -10.06 -16.13 19.66
C SER A 420 -9.17 -15.31 18.71
N SER A 421 -9.57 -15.12 17.45
CA SER A 421 -8.87 -14.22 16.52
C SER A 421 -9.83 -13.51 15.55
N ILE A 422 -9.41 -12.37 14.99
CA ILE A 422 -10.23 -11.46 14.18
C ILE A 422 -9.42 -10.90 13.02
N LEU A 423 -9.99 -10.96 11.81
CA LEU A 423 -9.53 -10.19 10.64
C LEU A 423 -10.49 -9.00 10.42
N VAL A 424 -9.96 -7.78 10.44
CA VAL A 424 -10.68 -6.56 10.08
C VAL A 424 -10.24 -6.08 8.70
N GLU A 425 -11.18 -6.06 7.76
CA GLU A 425 -10.98 -5.63 6.38
C GLU A 425 -11.61 -4.25 6.19
N SER A 426 -10.82 -3.27 5.75
CA SER A 426 -11.31 -1.94 5.42
C SER A 426 -11.53 -1.82 3.91
N PRO A 427 -12.61 -1.16 3.46
CA PRO A 427 -12.85 -0.93 2.05
C PRO A 427 -11.91 0.16 1.47
N THR A 428 -11.27 0.97 2.33
CA THR A 428 -10.31 1.99 1.91
C THR A 428 -8.86 1.50 1.90
N LEU A 429 -8.47 0.64 2.86
CA LEU A 429 -7.12 0.05 2.91
C LEU A 429 -7.12 -1.28 2.16
N ARG A 430 -6.59 -1.26 0.93
CA ARG A 430 -6.47 -2.46 0.10
C ARG A 430 -5.60 -3.48 0.82
N GLN A 431 -6.15 -4.66 1.11
CA GLN A 431 -5.35 -5.79 1.57
C GLN A 431 -4.35 -6.22 0.50
N GLY A 432 -3.29 -6.92 0.92
CA GLY A 432 -2.22 -7.45 0.08
C GLY A 432 -2.61 -8.58 -0.90
N ASN A 433 -3.85 -8.59 -1.39
CA ASN A 433 -4.32 -9.41 -2.51
C ASN A 433 -3.78 -8.85 -3.85
N THR A 434 -2.50 -8.48 -3.88
CA THR A 434 -1.77 -7.99 -5.04
C THR A 434 -0.56 -8.89 -5.27
N VAL A 435 -0.49 -9.49 -6.46
CA VAL A 435 0.55 -10.41 -6.88
C VAL A 435 1.23 -9.84 -8.11
N HIS A 436 2.51 -9.54 -7.98
CA HIS A 436 3.34 -9.15 -9.12
C HIS A 436 3.99 -10.37 -9.74
N GLY A 437 4.23 -10.32 -11.05
CA GLY A 437 4.95 -11.37 -11.75
C GLY A 437 5.52 -10.90 -13.07
N HIS A 438 6.27 -11.80 -13.70
CA HIS A 438 6.94 -11.58 -14.97
C HIS A 438 6.72 -12.79 -15.88
N TRP A 439 6.36 -12.56 -17.14
CA TRP A 439 6.49 -13.56 -18.20
C TRP A 439 7.84 -13.37 -18.86
N LEU A 440 8.69 -14.40 -18.83
CA LEU A 440 9.91 -14.43 -19.65
C LEU A 440 9.54 -14.73 -21.10
N TYR A 441 8.68 -15.73 -21.26
CA TYR A 441 7.91 -16.07 -22.45
C TYR A 441 6.52 -16.43 -21.92
N SER A 442 5.44 -15.89 -22.48
CA SER A 442 4.07 -16.32 -22.16
C SER A 442 3.60 -17.43 -23.11
N GLY A 443 2.79 -18.35 -22.59
CA GLY A 443 2.08 -19.35 -23.39
C GLY A 443 0.90 -18.79 -24.18
N GLY A 444 0.65 -17.48 -24.18
CA GLY A 444 -0.47 -16.86 -24.87
C GLY A 444 -1.82 -17.46 -24.43
N GLN A 445 -2.79 -17.53 -25.33
CA GLN A 445 -4.10 -18.14 -25.07
C GLN A 445 -4.08 -19.68 -24.89
N TYR A 446 -2.92 -20.33 -24.88
CA TYR A 446 -2.82 -21.76 -24.51
C TYR A 446 -2.86 -21.91 -22.99
N ARG A 447 -4.06 -21.87 -22.39
CA ARG A 447 -4.28 -21.91 -20.92
C ARG A 447 -3.51 -23.02 -20.18
N THR A 448 -3.27 -24.15 -20.86
CA THR A 448 -2.59 -25.33 -20.31
C THR A 448 -1.07 -25.25 -20.35
N SER A 449 -0.48 -24.25 -21.02
CA SER A 449 0.98 -24.02 -21.02
C SER A 449 1.49 -23.76 -19.59
N ALA A 450 2.73 -24.18 -19.33
CA ALA A 450 3.49 -23.86 -18.12
C ALA A 450 4.10 -22.45 -18.16
N ASP A 451 4.21 -21.86 -19.36
CA ASP A 451 4.70 -20.50 -19.56
C ASP A 451 3.70 -19.42 -19.09
N ASN A 452 2.43 -19.81 -18.90
CA ASN A 452 1.39 -18.97 -18.31
C ASN A 452 1.38 -19.12 -16.78
N ARG A 453 1.24 -18.00 -16.06
CA ARG A 453 1.38 -17.98 -14.60
C ARG A 453 0.06 -18.38 -13.95
N ARG A 454 0.13 -19.37 -13.05
CA ARG A 454 -1.06 -19.89 -12.35
C ARG A 454 -1.06 -19.47 -10.89
N PHE A 455 -2.25 -19.20 -10.38
CA PHE A 455 -2.46 -18.83 -8.99
C PHE A 455 -3.62 -19.63 -8.40
N ILE A 456 -3.47 -20.08 -7.16
CA ILE A 456 -4.59 -20.57 -6.37
C ILE A 456 -5.32 -19.35 -5.80
N VAL A 457 -6.64 -19.35 -5.95
CA VAL A 457 -7.56 -18.37 -5.37
C VAL A 457 -8.31 -19.04 -4.24
N GLU A 458 -8.22 -18.48 -3.05
CA GLU A 458 -8.94 -18.90 -1.85
C GLU A 458 -9.97 -17.83 -1.51
N TYR A 459 -11.25 -18.16 -1.63
CA TYR A 459 -12.36 -17.29 -1.24
C TYR A 459 -13.08 -17.88 -0.04
N ALA A 460 -13.14 -17.15 1.06
CA ALA A 460 -13.79 -17.57 2.30
C ALA A 460 -15.06 -16.74 2.64
N GLY A 461 -15.38 -15.73 1.82
CA GLY A 461 -16.52 -14.85 2.03
C GLY A 461 -17.88 -15.52 1.76
N VAL A 462 -18.93 -14.84 2.21
CA VAL A 462 -20.31 -15.14 1.80
C VAL A 462 -20.45 -15.02 0.27
N PRO A 463 -21.37 -15.74 -0.38
CA PRO A 463 -21.51 -15.70 -1.84
C PRO A 463 -21.65 -14.27 -2.41
N ASP A 464 -20.65 -13.82 -3.18
CA ASP A 464 -20.56 -12.44 -3.65
C ASP A 464 -19.80 -12.31 -4.97
N ILE A 465 -19.92 -11.15 -5.63
CA ILE A 465 -19.10 -10.79 -6.79
C ILE A 465 -17.67 -10.47 -6.30
N VAL A 466 -16.70 -11.21 -6.81
CA VAL A 466 -15.26 -10.98 -6.62
C VAL A 466 -14.69 -10.50 -7.95
N THR A 467 -13.83 -9.48 -7.88
CA THR A 467 -13.16 -8.88 -9.03
C THR A 467 -11.68 -9.23 -9.04
N PHE A 468 -11.18 -9.59 -10.21
CA PHE A 468 -9.77 -9.84 -10.51
C PHE A 468 -9.32 -8.93 -11.66
N GLU A 469 -8.18 -8.28 -11.48
CA GLU A 469 -7.59 -7.35 -12.46
C GLU A 469 -6.17 -7.79 -12.79
N LEU A 470 -5.91 -8.14 -14.05
CA LEU A 470 -4.58 -8.37 -14.59
C LEU A 470 -4.16 -7.14 -15.39
N GLU A 471 -3.33 -6.30 -14.79
CA GLU A 471 -2.66 -5.16 -15.45
C GLU A 471 -1.29 -5.61 -15.96
N ALA A 472 -0.93 -5.27 -17.20
CA ALA A 472 0.36 -5.60 -17.78
C ALA A 472 0.86 -4.57 -18.80
N ASN A 473 2.17 -4.52 -19.02
CA ASN A 473 2.80 -3.73 -20.09
C ASN A 473 2.76 -4.42 -21.47
N VAL A 474 2.09 -5.57 -21.55
CA VAL A 474 1.83 -6.39 -22.73
C VAL A 474 0.35 -6.74 -22.77
N ASP A 475 -0.15 -7.16 -23.93
CA ASP A 475 -1.51 -7.57 -24.23
C ASP A 475 -2.07 -8.63 -23.25
N PRO A 476 -2.82 -8.27 -22.19
CA PRO A 476 -3.13 -9.18 -21.09
C PRO A 476 -4.29 -10.11 -21.44
N TYR A 477 -4.25 -11.32 -20.90
CA TYR A 477 -5.32 -12.30 -20.99
C TYR A 477 -5.46 -13.06 -19.66
N LEU A 478 -6.68 -13.14 -19.12
CA LEU A 478 -6.95 -13.73 -17.81
C LEU A 478 -8.03 -14.80 -17.91
N TYR A 479 -7.78 -15.96 -17.31
CA TYR A 479 -8.76 -17.04 -17.11
C TYR A 479 -9.06 -17.18 -15.62
N LEU A 480 -10.34 -17.43 -15.29
CA LEU A 480 -10.79 -17.93 -14.00
C LEU A 480 -11.32 -19.37 -14.18
N LEU A 481 -10.89 -20.28 -13.32
CA LEU A 481 -11.19 -21.70 -13.40
C LEU A 481 -11.67 -22.25 -12.05
N ASP A 482 -12.42 -23.35 -12.07
CA ASP A 482 -12.81 -24.08 -10.87
C ASP A 482 -11.63 -24.88 -10.26
N ALA A 483 -11.88 -25.55 -9.14
CA ALA A 483 -10.88 -26.39 -8.47
C ALA A 483 -10.34 -27.53 -9.37
N GLN A 484 -11.12 -27.97 -10.36
CA GLN A 484 -10.81 -29.07 -11.28
C GLN A 484 -10.09 -28.58 -12.56
N GLY A 485 -9.97 -27.27 -12.78
CA GLY A 485 -9.32 -26.68 -13.96
C GLY A 485 -10.24 -26.52 -15.17
N ASN A 486 -11.57 -26.53 -14.98
CA ASN A 486 -12.52 -26.13 -16.01
C ASN A 486 -12.65 -24.59 -16.01
N VAL A 487 -12.73 -23.98 -17.19
CA VAL A 487 -12.86 -22.53 -17.31
C VAL A 487 -14.26 -22.08 -16.88
N LEU A 488 -14.31 -21.16 -15.91
CA LEU A 488 -15.52 -20.51 -15.42
C LEU A 488 -15.85 -19.24 -16.21
N THR A 489 -14.81 -18.48 -16.57
CA THR A 489 -14.86 -17.32 -17.48
C THR A 489 -13.44 -16.91 -17.91
N GLU A 490 -13.33 -16.19 -19.02
CA GLU A 490 -12.07 -15.71 -19.59
C GLU A 490 -12.24 -14.36 -20.29
N VAL A 491 -11.18 -13.54 -20.27
CA VAL A 491 -11.22 -12.16 -20.75
C VAL A 491 -9.85 -11.68 -21.23
N ASN A 492 -9.82 -10.92 -22.31
CA ASN A 492 -8.68 -10.08 -22.71
C ASN A 492 -8.93 -8.62 -22.32
N ASN A 493 -8.05 -7.71 -22.74
CA ASN A 493 -8.28 -6.27 -22.69
C ASN A 493 -9.35 -5.80 -23.72
N ARG A 494 -10.61 -6.22 -23.54
CA ARG A 494 -11.74 -5.99 -24.49
C ARG A 494 -11.89 -4.54 -24.97
N ASP A 495 -11.48 -3.57 -24.17
CA ASP A 495 -11.60 -2.13 -24.43
C ASP A 495 -10.30 -1.49 -24.99
N GLY A 496 -9.25 -2.28 -25.28
CA GLY A 496 -7.97 -1.82 -25.82
C GLY A 496 -6.96 -1.28 -24.81
N GLY A 497 -7.26 -1.32 -23.51
CA GLY A 497 -6.36 -0.86 -22.43
C GLY A 497 -5.27 -1.87 -22.02
N THR A 498 -4.54 -1.56 -20.94
CA THR A 498 -3.48 -2.40 -20.35
C THR A 498 -3.99 -3.44 -19.34
N THR A 499 -5.32 -3.57 -19.18
CA THR A 499 -5.93 -4.38 -18.11
C THR A 499 -6.98 -5.35 -18.64
N ALA A 500 -6.91 -6.60 -18.19
CA ALA A 500 -7.96 -7.61 -18.33
C ALA A 500 -8.67 -7.78 -16.98
N ARG A 501 -10.01 -7.60 -16.93
CA ARG A 501 -10.80 -7.63 -15.68
C ARG A 501 -11.89 -8.71 -15.72
N ILE A 502 -11.91 -9.58 -14.72
CA ILE A 502 -12.98 -10.55 -14.46
C ILE A 502 -13.73 -10.10 -13.21
N SER A 503 -15.05 -9.92 -13.27
CA SER A 503 -15.92 -9.84 -12.10
C SER A 503 -16.87 -11.03 -12.12
N TYR A 504 -16.81 -11.90 -11.11
CA TYR A 504 -17.52 -13.18 -11.11
C TYR A 504 -18.10 -13.49 -9.74
N PHE A 505 -19.30 -14.08 -9.71
CA PHE A 505 -19.94 -14.49 -8.45
C PHE A 505 -19.31 -15.79 -7.94
N LEU A 506 -18.61 -15.71 -6.80
CA LEU A 506 -17.96 -16.84 -6.13
C LEU A 506 -18.71 -17.21 -4.85
N THR A 507 -18.81 -18.51 -4.60
CA THR A 507 -19.11 -19.06 -3.26
C THR A 507 -17.80 -19.41 -2.55
N ALA A 508 -17.80 -19.52 -1.23
CA ALA A 508 -16.63 -19.97 -0.48
C ALA A 508 -16.06 -21.29 -1.06
N GLY A 509 -14.74 -21.33 -1.27
CA GLY A 509 -14.05 -22.43 -1.95
C GLY A 509 -12.71 -22.03 -2.58
N THR A 510 -12.14 -22.98 -3.31
CA THR A 510 -10.85 -22.84 -4.00
C THR A 510 -11.04 -22.81 -5.52
N TYR A 511 -10.38 -21.86 -6.17
CA TYR A 511 -10.43 -21.62 -7.62
C TYR A 511 -9.00 -21.44 -8.15
N GLN A 512 -8.84 -21.31 -9.47
CA GLN A 512 -7.55 -21.01 -10.09
C GLN A 512 -7.66 -19.80 -11.02
N LEU A 513 -6.61 -18.98 -11.07
CA LEU A 513 -6.41 -17.98 -12.12
C LEU A 513 -5.24 -18.39 -13.00
N VAL A 514 -5.34 -18.10 -14.30
CA VAL A 514 -4.22 -18.17 -15.24
C VAL A 514 -4.01 -16.80 -15.85
N ALA A 515 -2.88 -16.17 -15.51
CA ALA A 515 -2.41 -14.93 -16.11
C ALA A 515 -1.53 -15.25 -17.33
N ALA A 516 -1.97 -14.76 -18.48
CA ALA A 516 -1.38 -15.00 -19.79
C ALA A 516 -1.35 -13.69 -20.60
N THR A 517 -0.82 -13.76 -21.82
CA THR A 517 -0.98 -12.71 -22.83
C THR A 517 -1.89 -13.16 -23.97
N THR A 518 -2.30 -12.26 -24.85
CA THR A 518 -3.10 -12.59 -26.03
C THR A 518 -2.27 -13.36 -27.05
N LEU A 519 -1.00 -12.98 -27.24
CA LEU A 519 -0.06 -13.67 -28.13
C LEU A 519 0.93 -14.56 -27.35
N VAL A 520 1.51 -15.57 -28.02
CA VAL A 520 2.58 -16.40 -27.45
C VAL A 520 3.94 -15.68 -27.46
N GLY A 521 4.86 -16.12 -26.60
CA GLY A 521 6.26 -15.66 -26.59
C GLY A 521 6.47 -14.23 -26.09
N ARG A 522 5.44 -13.59 -25.53
CA ARG A 522 5.53 -12.23 -25.00
C ARG A 522 6.33 -12.20 -23.69
N THR A 523 7.16 -11.18 -23.54
CA THR A 523 7.93 -10.88 -22.33
C THR A 523 7.36 -9.62 -21.71
N GLY A 524 7.08 -9.60 -20.41
CA GLY A 524 6.46 -8.46 -19.77
C GLY A 524 6.19 -8.63 -18.27
N ASP A 525 6.03 -7.49 -17.60
CA ASP A 525 5.65 -7.40 -16.20
C ASP A 525 4.13 -7.34 -16.08
N PHE A 526 3.59 -7.94 -15.03
CA PHE A 526 2.18 -7.83 -14.69
C PHE A 526 1.96 -7.67 -13.19
N THR A 527 0.81 -7.08 -12.87
CA THR A 527 0.25 -7.04 -11.52
C THR A 527 -1.18 -7.58 -11.57
N LEU A 528 -1.39 -8.68 -10.86
CA LEU A 528 -2.69 -9.30 -10.65
C LEU A 528 -3.24 -8.85 -9.30
N ARG A 529 -4.46 -8.31 -9.27
CA ARG A 529 -5.13 -7.83 -8.05
C ARG A 529 -6.46 -8.54 -7.84
N SER A 530 -6.86 -8.76 -6.59
CA SER A 530 -8.23 -9.11 -6.22
C SER A 530 -8.75 -8.16 -5.14
N ASP A 531 -10.04 -7.88 -5.18
CA ASP A 531 -10.73 -7.08 -4.17
C ASP A 531 -11.04 -7.85 -2.88
N LYS A 532 -11.33 -9.15 -2.97
CA LYS A 532 -11.89 -9.95 -1.86
C LYS A 532 -11.31 -11.36 -1.72
N ALA A 533 -10.66 -11.92 -2.74
CA ALA A 533 -10.14 -13.29 -2.68
C ALA A 533 -8.63 -13.31 -2.54
N ARG A 534 -8.13 -14.19 -1.66
CA ARG A 534 -6.70 -14.35 -1.45
C ARG A 534 -6.08 -15.09 -2.62
N MET A 535 -4.97 -14.56 -3.14
CA MET A 535 -4.20 -15.20 -4.20
C MET A 535 -2.86 -15.70 -3.68
N ARG A 536 -2.43 -16.87 -4.13
CA ARG A 536 -1.09 -17.41 -3.82
C ARG A 536 -0.56 -18.30 -4.94
N ALA A 537 0.75 -18.53 -4.94
CA ALA A 537 1.38 -19.51 -5.81
C ALA A 537 0.84 -20.94 -5.54
N PRO A 538 0.82 -21.83 -6.55
CA PRO A 538 0.28 -23.19 -6.41
C PRO A 538 1.05 -24.02 -5.38
N SER A 539 2.38 -24.02 -5.48
CA SER A 539 3.32 -24.68 -4.58
C SER A 539 4.08 -23.66 -3.73
N ARG A 540 4.50 -24.06 -2.52
CA ARG A 540 5.17 -23.18 -1.57
C ARG A 540 6.69 -23.17 -1.73
N LEU A 541 7.28 -21.97 -1.75
CA LEU A 541 8.72 -21.70 -1.68
C LEU A 541 8.97 -20.82 -0.44
N TRP A 542 9.72 -21.31 0.54
CA TRP A 542 10.10 -20.58 1.74
C TRP A 542 11.52 -20.03 1.63
N VAL A 543 11.73 -18.85 2.20
CA VAL A 543 13.07 -18.31 2.50
C VAL A 543 13.32 -18.29 4.00
N LYS A 544 14.59 -18.48 4.39
CA LYS A 544 15.09 -18.28 5.75
C LYS A 544 16.46 -17.60 5.68
N ALA A 545 16.74 -16.64 6.57
CA ALA A 545 18.07 -16.04 6.66
C ALA A 545 19.09 -17.06 7.16
N ALA A 546 20.27 -17.10 6.53
CA ALA A 546 21.45 -17.81 6.96
C ALA A 546 22.55 -16.78 7.28
N THR A 547 23.10 -16.88 8.49
CA THR A 547 24.06 -15.93 9.08
C THR A 547 25.39 -16.62 9.47
N GLU A 548 25.58 -17.87 9.01
CA GLU A 548 26.82 -18.63 9.17
C GLU A 548 27.39 -18.92 7.79
N PHE A 549 28.70 -18.75 7.64
CA PHE A 549 29.40 -18.90 6.38
C PHE A 549 30.70 -19.67 6.52
N ASP A 550 31.07 -20.36 5.45
CA ASP A 550 32.40 -20.93 5.25
C ASP A 550 33.14 -20.07 4.21
N TRP A 551 34.33 -19.56 4.58
CA TRP A 551 35.20 -18.83 3.65
C TRP A 551 35.69 -19.77 2.53
N ILE A 552 35.74 -19.27 1.30
CA ILE A 552 36.16 -20.04 0.11
C ILE A 552 37.46 -19.47 -0.47
N TYR A 553 37.55 -18.15 -0.63
CA TYR A 553 38.65 -17.46 -1.30
C TYR A 553 38.71 -16.00 -0.89
N ASP A 554 39.89 -15.42 -0.87
CA ASP A 554 40.16 -14.00 -0.98
C ASP A 554 41.32 -13.78 -1.97
N ASP A 555 41.41 -12.57 -2.53
CA ASP A 555 42.45 -12.20 -3.48
C ASP A 555 43.69 -11.58 -2.83
N ASN A 556 43.90 -11.85 -1.53
CA ASN A 556 45.04 -11.35 -0.80
C ASN A 556 46.37 -11.79 -1.46
N GLU A 557 47.32 -10.86 -1.51
CA GLU A 557 48.61 -10.97 -2.20
C GLU A 557 48.55 -11.20 -3.73
N THR A 558 47.37 -11.20 -4.37
CA THR A 558 47.28 -11.34 -5.84
C THR A 558 47.81 -10.14 -6.61
N GLY A 559 47.76 -8.94 -6.01
CA GLY A 559 48.03 -7.67 -6.69
C GLY A 559 46.86 -7.13 -7.50
N ALA A 560 45.63 -7.62 -7.30
CA ALA A 560 44.44 -7.01 -7.86
C ALA A 560 44.26 -5.55 -7.40
N ASP A 561 43.65 -4.71 -8.26
CA ASP A 561 43.47 -3.27 -7.98
C ASP A 561 42.41 -2.98 -6.90
N THR A 562 41.60 -3.97 -6.55
CA THR A 562 40.50 -3.90 -5.57
C THR A 562 40.36 -5.25 -4.88
N ASP A 563 39.88 -5.29 -3.63
CA ASP A 563 39.80 -6.54 -2.85
C ASP A 563 38.50 -7.34 -3.09
N ILE A 564 38.56 -8.67 -2.97
CA ILE A 564 37.41 -9.57 -2.87
C ILE A 564 37.61 -10.65 -1.81
N SER A 565 36.53 -11.02 -1.12
CA SER A 565 36.39 -12.33 -0.48
C SER A 565 35.09 -13.02 -0.89
N VAL A 566 35.09 -14.36 -0.91
CA VAL A 566 33.97 -15.19 -1.36
C VAL A 566 33.62 -16.22 -0.28
N TRP A 567 32.33 -16.30 0.03
CA TRP A 567 31.78 -16.99 1.19
C TRP A 567 30.58 -17.85 0.79
N ARG A 568 30.49 -19.06 1.34
CA ARG A 568 29.38 -19.99 1.12
C ARG A 568 28.50 -20.09 2.37
N PRO A 569 27.17 -19.93 2.29
CA PRO A 569 26.31 -20.10 3.47
C PRO A 569 26.35 -21.54 3.98
N ARG A 570 26.59 -21.70 5.29
CA ARG A 570 26.65 -23.00 5.95
C ARG A 570 25.24 -23.49 6.24
N LEU A 571 24.89 -24.66 5.71
CA LEU A 571 23.51 -25.20 5.77
C LEU A 571 23.25 -26.14 6.96
N SER A 572 24.22 -26.34 7.86
CA SER A 572 24.08 -27.28 9.00
C SER A 572 22.98 -26.89 9.99
N SER A 573 22.72 -25.59 10.16
CA SER A 573 21.64 -25.04 10.99
C SER A 573 20.30 -24.86 10.23
N HIS A 574 20.24 -25.29 8.96
CA HIS A 574 19.09 -25.10 8.04
C HIS A 574 18.75 -26.41 7.29
N PRO A 575 18.42 -27.51 7.99
CA PRO A 575 18.08 -28.78 7.35
C PRO A 575 16.87 -28.63 6.41
N GLY A 576 16.98 -29.18 5.19
CA GLY A 576 15.95 -29.07 4.16
C GLY A 576 15.95 -27.74 3.37
N TYR A 577 16.88 -26.83 3.65
CA TYR A 577 17.12 -25.63 2.85
C TYR A 577 18.36 -25.80 1.95
N HIS A 578 18.44 -24.99 0.91
CA HIS A 578 19.49 -24.99 -0.10
C HIS A 578 20.01 -23.57 -0.39
N SER A 579 21.29 -23.46 -0.76
CA SER A 579 21.84 -22.19 -1.24
C SER A 579 21.38 -21.86 -2.66
N LEU A 580 21.42 -20.56 -3.00
CA LEU A 580 21.20 -20.01 -4.33
C LEU A 580 22.50 -19.64 -5.07
N GLY A 581 23.64 -19.73 -4.39
CA GLY A 581 24.97 -19.36 -4.88
C GLY A 581 25.94 -19.07 -3.73
N ASP A 582 27.13 -18.56 -4.06
CA ASP A 582 28.06 -17.98 -3.08
C ASP A 582 27.93 -16.45 -3.04
N ILE A 583 28.40 -15.85 -1.95
CA ILE A 583 28.32 -14.40 -1.67
C ILE A 583 29.73 -13.80 -1.76
N ALA A 584 29.88 -12.72 -2.52
CA ALA A 584 31.13 -11.97 -2.63
C ALA A 584 31.07 -10.66 -1.83
N MET A 585 32.14 -10.33 -1.11
CA MET A 585 32.37 -9.04 -0.43
C MET A 585 33.50 -8.29 -1.13
N SER A 586 33.49 -6.95 -1.13
CA SER A 586 34.51 -6.09 -1.75
C SER A 586 35.61 -5.70 -0.76
N HIS A 587 36.03 -6.66 0.07
CA HIS A 587 37.03 -6.58 1.13
C HIS A 587 37.32 -7.99 1.65
N HIS A 588 38.45 -8.21 2.32
CA HIS A 588 38.81 -9.53 2.85
C HIS A 588 37.99 -9.93 4.08
N ASP A 589 37.79 -9.00 5.02
CA ASP A 589 37.01 -9.19 6.24
C ASP A 589 36.22 -7.91 6.60
N PRO A 590 35.10 -8.01 7.34
CA PRO A 590 34.44 -9.26 7.76
C PRO A 590 33.67 -9.93 6.61
N GLY A 591 33.31 -11.21 6.80
CA GLY A 591 32.39 -11.92 5.92
C GLY A 591 30.96 -11.36 5.93
N PRO A 592 30.07 -11.83 5.03
CA PRO A 592 28.68 -11.38 4.97
C PRO A 592 27.92 -11.70 6.27
N ALA A 593 27.10 -10.75 6.70
CA ALA A 593 26.21 -10.91 7.85
C ALA A 593 25.04 -11.85 7.55
N MET A 594 24.53 -11.87 6.30
CA MET A 594 23.47 -12.79 5.90
C MET A 594 23.36 -13.10 4.39
N THR A 595 22.61 -14.16 4.07
CA THR A 595 21.92 -14.36 2.79
C THR A 595 20.63 -15.16 3.01
N PHE A 596 19.77 -15.30 2.00
CA PHE A 596 18.58 -16.14 2.08
C PHE A 596 18.81 -17.51 1.45
N VAL A 597 18.55 -18.56 2.22
CA VAL A 597 18.48 -19.95 1.75
C VAL A 597 17.02 -20.36 1.51
N VAL A 598 16.79 -21.29 0.59
CA VAL A 598 15.44 -21.67 0.10
C VAL A 598 15.06 -23.12 0.40
N SER A 599 13.79 -23.36 0.70
CA SER A 599 13.18 -24.69 0.78
C SER A 599 11.83 -24.68 0.09
N ALA A 600 11.36 -25.81 -0.47
CA ALA A 600 10.16 -25.81 -1.30
C ALA A 600 9.38 -27.14 -1.34
N GLU A 601 8.10 -27.04 -1.69
CA GLU A 601 7.25 -28.16 -2.10
C GLU A 601 7.53 -28.58 -3.56
N GLY A 602 7.37 -29.88 -3.84
CA GLY A 602 7.37 -30.40 -5.21
C GLY A 602 8.72 -30.23 -5.91
N ASP A 603 8.69 -29.73 -7.15
CA ASP A 603 9.84 -29.57 -8.03
C ASP A 603 10.29 -28.12 -8.19
N LEU A 604 9.91 -27.19 -7.29
CA LEU A 604 10.25 -25.77 -7.44
C LEU A 604 11.76 -25.46 -7.43
N LEU A 605 12.57 -26.39 -6.90
CA LEU A 605 14.02 -26.28 -6.78
C LEU A 605 14.69 -27.47 -7.47
N ALA A 606 15.65 -27.18 -8.35
CA ALA A 606 16.45 -28.19 -9.04
C ALA A 606 17.94 -27.82 -9.03
N PRO A 607 18.88 -28.79 -8.94
CA PRO A 607 20.29 -28.49 -9.15
C PRO A 607 20.52 -28.05 -10.60
N PRO A 608 21.55 -27.24 -10.89
CA PRO A 608 21.93 -26.92 -12.26
C PRO A 608 22.26 -28.18 -13.06
N THR A 609 21.98 -28.15 -14.36
CA THR A 609 22.28 -29.29 -15.25
C THR A 609 23.79 -29.48 -15.42
N ASP A 610 24.54 -28.38 -15.47
CA ASP A 610 26.01 -28.38 -15.49
C ASP A 610 26.54 -27.03 -14.98
N LEU A 611 27.86 -26.91 -14.81
CA LEU A 611 28.54 -25.66 -14.46
C LEU A 611 29.61 -25.32 -15.50
N VAL A 612 29.59 -24.10 -16.02
CA VAL A 612 30.60 -23.60 -16.97
C VAL A 612 31.70 -22.89 -16.19
N ALA A 613 32.96 -23.29 -16.40
CA ALA A 613 34.11 -22.53 -15.93
C ALA A 613 34.11 -21.15 -16.61
N VAL A 614 34.09 -20.09 -15.81
CA VAL A 614 34.12 -18.70 -16.30
C VAL A 614 35.52 -18.12 -16.18
N TRP A 615 36.19 -18.40 -15.07
CA TRP A 615 37.52 -17.86 -14.76
C TRP A 615 38.25 -18.74 -13.74
N ASN A 616 39.56 -18.66 -13.70
CA ASN A 616 40.40 -19.12 -12.61
C ASN A 616 41.60 -18.19 -12.46
N ASN A 617 42.24 -18.19 -11.29
CA ASN A 617 43.36 -17.29 -10.99
C ASN A 617 44.73 -17.82 -11.45
N GLN A 618 44.81 -18.69 -12.47
CA GLN A 618 46.10 -19.14 -13.01
C GLN A 618 46.90 -17.95 -13.53
N GLY A 619 48.16 -17.84 -13.07
CA GLY A 619 49.05 -16.71 -13.35
C GLY A 619 49.03 -15.61 -12.30
N ALA A 620 48.04 -15.57 -11.40
CA ALA A 620 48.00 -14.58 -10.33
C ALA A 620 49.05 -14.85 -9.24
N GLY A 621 49.47 -13.80 -8.54
CA GLY A 621 50.52 -13.88 -7.51
C GLY A 621 50.06 -14.38 -6.13
N GLY A 622 48.77 -14.63 -5.93
CA GLY A 622 48.14 -14.80 -4.62
C GLY A 622 48.36 -16.16 -3.94
N SER A 623 48.01 -16.21 -2.66
CA SER A 623 48.26 -17.36 -1.77
C SER A 623 47.27 -18.53 -1.91
N HIS A 624 46.18 -18.36 -2.66
CA HIS A 624 45.08 -19.32 -2.76
C HIS A 624 44.61 -19.54 -4.20
N ASP A 625 44.50 -20.81 -4.65
CA ASP A 625 43.91 -21.14 -5.95
C ASP A 625 42.38 -21.12 -5.92
N VAL A 626 41.74 -20.55 -6.94
CA VAL A 626 40.28 -20.54 -7.11
C VAL A 626 39.85 -20.65 -8.57
N ALA A 627 38.67 -21.23 -8.80
CA ALA A 627 37.93 -21.11 -10.05
C ALA A 627 36.48 -20.68 -9.81
N PHE A 628 35.95 -19.83 -10.68
CA PHE A 628 34.58 -19.34 -10.67
C PHE A 628 33.74 -20.00 -11.77
N TRP A 629 32.54 -20.44 -11.39
CA TRP A 629 31.69 -21.31 -12.18
C TRP A 629 30.27 -20.75 -12.28
N ARG A 630 29.75 -20.64 -13.51
CA ARG A 630 28.38 -20.19 -13.78
C ARG A 630 27.47 -21.38 -14.08
N PRO A 631 26.33 -21.54 -13.38
CA PRO A 631 25.42 -22.66 -13.59
C PRO A 631 24.65 -22.59 -14.91
N ILE A 632 24.37 -23.75 -15.50
CA ILE A 632 23.39 -23.93 -16.58
C ILE A 632 22.05 -24.37 -15.98
N PRO A 633 21.00 -23.53 -15.98
CA PRO A 633 19.70 -23.90 -15.43
C PRO A 633 19.05 -25.05 -16.20
N PRO A 634 18.30 -25.95 -15.52
CA PRO A 634 17.36 -26.85 -16.19
C PRO A 634 16.25 -26.07 -16.92
N ALA A 635 15.60 -26.70 -17.90
CA ALA A 635 14.52 -26.07 -18.65
C ALA A 635 13.35 -25.65 -17.74
N GLY A 636 12.98 -24.37 -17.79
CA GLY A 636 11.94 -23.77 -16.92
C GLY A 636 12.42 -23.36 -15.52
N TYR A 637 13.74 -23.27 -15.31
CA TYR A 637 14.36 -22.78 -14.08
C TYR A 637 15.32 -21.62 -14.36
N THR A 638 15.64 -20.87 -13.32
CA THR A 638 16.58 -19.76 -13.31
C THR A 638 17.51 -19.91 -12.11
N CYS A 639 18.81 -19.79 -12.31
CA CYS A 639 19.80 -19.82 -11.22
C CYS A 639 20.14 -18.38 -10.80
N LEU A 640 20.15 -18.08 -9.49
CA LEU A 640 20.28 -16.70 -8.98
C LEU A 640 21.72 -16.32 -8.61
N GLY A 641 22.66 -17.26 -8.60
CA GLY A 641 24.06 -17.04 -8.26
C GLY A 641 25.04 -17.94 -9.01
N ALA A 642 26.32 -17.70 -8.78
CA ALA A 642 27.46 -18.49 -9.23
C ALA A 642 28.12 -19.25 -8.06
N LEU A 643 29.07 -20.12 -8.36
CA LEU A 643 29.86 -20.87 -7.37
C LEU A 643 31.36 -20.62 -7.55
N ALA A 644 32.08 -20.44 -6.45
CA ALA A 644 33.53 -20.56 -6.37
C ALA A 644 33.92 -21.97 -5.89
N ASN A 645 35.10 -22.43 -6.30
CA ASN A 645 35.72 -23.63 -5.74
C ASN A 645 37.20 -23.38 -5.47
N ARG A 646 37.74 -23.96 -4.39
CA ARG A 646 39.18 -23.91 -4.10
C ARG A 646 39.90 -24.86 -5.07
N GLY A 647 40.92 -24.35 -5.74
CA GLY A 647 41.51 -25.00 -6.91
C GLY A 647 40.59 -24.98 -8.14
N TYR A 648 41.07 -25.60 -9.22
CA TYR A 648 40.47 -25.44 -10.56
C TYR A 648 39.47 -26.53 -10.97
N THR A 649 39.00 -27.35 -10.02
CA THR A 649 38.03 -28.43 -10.30
C THR A 649 36.59 -27.91 -10.25
N GLN A 650 35.70 -28.56 -11.00
CA GLN A 650 34.27 -28.24 -10.99
C GLN A 650 33.66 -28.60 -9.62
N PRO A 651 32.95 -27.67 -8.94
CA PRO A 651 32.28 -27.97 -7.67
C PRO A 651 31.03 -28.84 -7.88
N ASP A 652 30.55 -29.49 -6.81
CA ASP A 652 29.32 -30.29 -6.88
C ASP A 652 28.10 -29.41 -7.17
N ARG A 653 27.37 -29.74 -8.23
CA ARG A 653 26.09 -29.11 -8.62
C ARG A 653 25.07 -29.09 -7.48
N ASN A 654 25.16 -30.01 -6.51
CA ASN A 654 24.27 -30.04 -5.35
C ASN A 654 24.49 -28.90 -4.34
N LEU A 655 25.58 -28.14 -4.42
CA LEU A 655 25.87 -27.02 -3.52
C LEU A 655 24.88 -25.85 -3.65
N MET A 656 24.14 -25.76 -4.77
CA MET A 656 23.11 -24.76 -4.98
C MET A 656 21.82 -25.34 -5.59
N ARG A 657 20.76 -24.54 -5.63
CA ARG A 657 19.56 -24.81 -6.42
C ARG A 657 19.21 -23.63 -7.32
N CYS A 658 18.71 -23.95 -8.50
CA CYS A 658 18.02 -23.04 -9.39
C CYS A 658 16.50 -23.16 -9.11
N VAL A 659 15.78 -22.05 -9.29
CA VAL A 659 14.37 -21.91 -8.90
C VAL A 659 13.50 -21.88 -10.16
N ARG A 660 12.29 -22.44 -10.12
CA ARG A 660 11.30 -22.32 -11.21
C ARG A 660 11.16 -20.85 -11.67
N THR A 661 11.19 -20.62 -12.99
CA THR A 661 11.26 -19.26 -13.56
C THR A 661 10.04 -18.38 -13.26
N GLU A 662 8.88 -18.94 -12.85
CA GLU A 662 7.75 -18.15 -12.33
C GLU A 662 7.97 -17.53 -10.93
N TYR A 663 8.92 -18.02 -10.12
CA TYR A 663 9.20 -17.54 -8.76
C TYR A 663 10.27 -16.43 -8.71
N VAL A 664 10.76 -15.95 -9.86
CA VAL A 664 11.77 -14.89 -9.95
C VAL A 664 11.26 -13.66 -10.69
N LEU A 665 11.88 -12.52 -10.41
CA LEU A 665 11.73 -11.26 -11.15
C LEU A 665 13.10 -10.82 -11.69
N PRO A 666 13.14 -10.03 -12.78
CA PRO A 666 14.35 -9.30 -13.16
C PRO A 666 14.92 -8.50 -11.99
N ALA A 667 16.24 -8.39 -11.94
CA ALA A 667 16.96 -7.73 -10.86
C ALA A 667 18.12 -6.88 -11.39
N THR A 668 18.64 -6.00 -10.54
CA THR A 668 19.70 -5.06 -10.88
C THR A 668 21.06 -5.62 -10.44
N PRO A 669 22.04 -5.79 -11.35
CA PRO A 669 23.40 -6.14 -10.99
C PRO A 669 24.14 -4.94 -10.40
N SER A 670 24.97 -5.18 -9.39
CA SER A 670 25.83 -4.18 -8.75
C SER A 670 27.28 -4.69 -8.75
N TRP A 671 28.22 -3.87 -9.23
CA TRP A 671 29.63 -4.25 -9.33
C TRP A 671 30.25 -4.48 -7.95
N ILE A 672 31.12 -5.48 -7.83
CA ILE A 672 31.85 -5.85 -6.60
C ILE A 672 33.36 -5.84 -6.80
N TRP A 673 33.84 -6.46 -7.89
CA TRP A 673 35.27 -6.70 -8.09
C TRP A 673 35.59 -7.03 -9.56
N SER A 674 36.85 -6.89 -9.95
CA SER A 674 37.41 -7.51 -11.15
C SER A 674 38.85 -7.96 -10.93
N SER A 675 39.30 -8.97 -11.66
CA SER A 675 40.68 -9.49 -11.55
C SER A 675 41.77 -8.58 -12.16
N HIS A 676 41.44 -7.34 -12.52
CA HIS A 676 42.43 -6.41 -13.05
C HIS A 676 43.55 -6.15 -12.02
N GLY A 677 44.78 -5.98 -12.49
CA GLY A 677 45.98 -5.93 -11.64
C GLY A 677 46.55 -7.31 -11.23
N SER A 678 45.70 -8.33 -11.00
CA SER A 678 46.08 -9.60 -10.36
C SER A 678 47.14 -10.47 -11.07
N GLY A 679 47.44 -10.19 -12.35
CA GLY A 679 48.36 -10.99 -13.16
C GLY A 679 47.78 -12.32 -13.71
N ALA A 680 46.52 -12.65 -13.41
CA ALA A 680 45.84 -13.81 -13.98
C ALA A 680 45.84 -13.80 -15.52
N TRP A 681 45.87 -14.97 -16.16
CA TRP A 681 45.93 -15.10 -17.63
C TRP A 681 44.68 -14.64 -18.39
N SER A 682 43.60 -14.35 -17.68
CA SER A 682 42.33 -13.87 -18.22
C SER A 682 41.63 -13.00 -17.18
N ASP A 683 40.77 -12.09 -17.62
CA ASP A 683 39.98 -11.24 -16.72
C ASP A 683 38.61 -11.84 -16.36
N VAL A 684 38.06 -11.41 -15.22
CA VAL A 684 36.68 -11.65 -14.79
C VAL A 684 36.13 -10.41 -14.09
N SER A 685 34.82 -10.21 -14.23
CA SER A 685 34.04 -9.23 -13.46
C SER A 685 33.05 -9.96 -12.55
N VAL A 686 32.98 -9.52 -11.29
CA VAL A 686 32.09 -10.07 -10.26
C VAL A 686 31.09 -9.00 -9.83
N PHE A 687 29.82 -9.40 -9.81
CA PHE A 687 28.69 -8.55 -9.43
C PHE A 687 27.89 -9.24 -8.32
N GLN A 688 27.12 -8.47 -7.56
CA GLN A 688 26.02 -8.97 -6.72
C GLN A 688 24.67 -8.72 -7.39
N THR A 689 23.66 -9.48 -6.99
CA THR A 689 22.28 -9.30 -7.45
C THR A 689 21.39 -8.63 -6.39
N ASN A 690 20.86 -7.45 -6.72
CA ASN A 690 19.93 -6.68 -5.88
C ASN A 690 18.56 -6.59 -6.55
N ALA A 691 17.47 -6.67 -5.80
CA ALA A 691 16.12 -6.52 -6.34
C ALA A 691 15.95 -5.11 -6.96
N SER A 692 15.34 -5.02 -8.14
CA SER A 692 15.16 -3.71 -8.80
C SER A 692 14.15 -2.81 -8.09
N ASP A 693 13.26 -3.37 -7.26
CA ASP A 693 12.29 -2.67 -6.43
C ASP A 693 11.76 -3.58 -5.30
N HIS A 694 10.79 -3.08 -4.51
CA HIS A 694 10.20 -3.76 -3.36
C HIS A 694 9.51 -5.10 -3.68
N ARG A 695 9.15 -5.37 -4.94
CA ARG A 695 8.50 -6.63 -5.37
C ARG A 695 9.45 -7.82 -5.29
N GLY A 696 10.75 -7.59 -5.50
CA GLY A 696 11.80 -8.58 -5.37
C GLY A 696 12.37 -8.67 -3.94
N LEU A 697 12.98 -9.81 -3.61
CA LEU A 697 13.79 -10.01 -2.41
C LEU A 697 15.26 -10.09 -2.81
N THR A 698 16.07 -9.18 -2.25
CA THR A 698 17.52 -9.19 -2.43
C THR A 698 18.12 -10.40 -1.70
N THR A 699 19.08 -11.04 -2.36
CA THR A 699 19.77 -12.23 -1.83
C THR A 699 21.29 -12.08 -1.92
N SER A 700 21.77 -11.02 -2.58
CA SER A 700 23.18 -10.65 -2.77
C SER A 700 24.10 -11.76 -3.32
N ASN A 701 23.51 -12.78 -3.98
CA ASN A 701 24.25 -13.83 -4.66
C ASN A 701 25.20 -13.24 -5.72
N MET A 702 26.42 -13.77 -5.78
CA MET A 702 27.41 -13.31 -6.75
C MET A 702 27.07 -13.80 -8.16
N GLN A 703 27.38 -12.97 -9.15
CA GLN A 703 27.32 -13.26 -10.59
C GLN A 703 28.72 -13.06 -11.18
N VAL A 704 29.13 -13.93 -12.10
CA VAL A 704 30.49 -13.93 -12.67
C VAL A 704 30.45 -13.94 -14.19
N LEU A 705 31.25 -13.05 -14.79
CA LEU A 705 31.35 -12.83 -16.23
C LEU A 705 32.81 -12.75 -16.66
N ALA A 706 33.17 -13.46 -17.72
CA ALA A 706 34.52 -13.44 -18.27
C ALA A 706 34.80 -12.08 -18.94
N GLY A 707 36.00 -11.54 -18.72
CA GLY A 707 36.44 -10.22 -19.15
C GLY A 707 36.09 -9.09 -18.18
N LEU A 708 36.53 -7.89 -18.53
CA LEU A 708 36.15 -6.63 -17.88
C LEU A 708 34.85 -6.14 -18.54
N VAL A 709 33.72 -6.30 -17.84
CA VAL A 709 32.35 -6.13 -18.37
C VAL A 709 31.61 -5.08 -17.54
N ALA A 710 30.69 -4.33 -18.16
CA ALA A 710 29.84 -3.38 -17.45
C ALA A 710 28.66 -4.09 -16.77
N ALA A 711 28.13 -3.52 -15.68
CA ALA A 711 26.99 -4.11 -14.97
C ALA A 711 25.75 -4.27 -15.87
N GLU A 712 25.53 -3.32 -16.79
CA GLU A 712 24.39 -3.30 -17.72
C GLU A 712 24.32 -4.49 -18.70
N ASP A 713 25.44 -5.15 -19.00
CA ASP A 713 25.47 -6.38 -19.81
C ASP A 713 25.07 -7.64 -19.01
N THR A 714 24.89 -7.52 -17.69
CA THR A 714 24.61 -8.64 -16.77
C THR A 714 23.10 -8.85 -16.59
N ARG A 715 22.60 -10.06 -16.86
CA ARG A 715 21.23 -10.45 -16.50
C ARG A 715 21.20 -11.03 -15.09
N ALA A 716 20.50 -10.36 -14.18
CA ALA A 716 20.36 -10.76 -12.78
C ALA A 716 18.89 -11.08 -12.41
N TRP A 717 18.69 -11.88 -11.35
CA TRP A 717 17.37 -12.37 -10.93
C TRP A 717 17.19 -12.36 -9.41
N ALA A 718 16.05 -11.84 -8.95
CA ALA A 718 15.67 -11.80 -7.53
C ALA A 718 14.46 -12.72 -7.28
N LEU A 719 14.29 -13.19 -6.05
CA LEU A 719 13.10 -13.97 -5.69
C LEU A 719 11.87 -13.04 -5.68
N ASN A 720 10.76 -13.49 -6.29
CA ASN A 720 9.51 -12.74 -6.30
C ASN A 720 8.80 -12.86 -4.95
N LYS A 721 8.76 -11.80 -4.14
CA LYS A 721 8.11 -11.83 -2.82
C LYS A 721 6.64 -12.26 -2.87
N SER A 722 5.95 -12.02 -3.99
CA SER A 722 4.54 -12.43 -4.19
C SER A 722 4.36 -13.96 -4.21
N MET A 723 5.40 -14.69 -4.60
CA MET A 723 5.38 -16.14 -4.79
C MET A 723 5.94 -16.90 -3.57
N LEU A 724 6.52 -16.19 -2.60
CA LEU A 724 7.08 -16.79 -1.40
C LEU A 724 5.97 -17.20 -0.42
N ALA A 725 6.18 -18.29 0.31
CA ALA A 725 5.25 -18.83 1.28
C ALA A 725 5.24 -18.06 2.60
N ASN A 726 6.32 -17.33 2.91
CA ASN A 726 6.43 -16.37 4.01
C ASN A 726 5.30 -15.33 3.92
N PRO A 727 4.32 -15.28 4.86
CA PRO A 727 3.26 -14.28 4.84
C PRO A 727 3.79 -12.83 4.87
N GLU A 728 4.90 -12.62 5.58
CA GLU A 728 5.53 -11.33 5.88
C GLU A 728 6.00 -10.58 4.63
N LEU A 729 6.32 -11.31 3.56
CA LEU A 729 6.89 -10.75 2.34
C LEU A 729 5.83 -10.44 1.27
N ARG A 730 4.65 -11.04 1.35
CA ARG A 730 3.64 -11.01 0.28
C ARG A 730 2.83 -9.71 0.18
N GLY A 731 2.90 -8.86 1.21
CA GLY A 731 2.09 -7.66 1.36
C GLY A 731 1.10 -7.85 2.50
N VAL A 732 1.36 -7.17 3.62
CA VAL A 732 0.52 -7.20 4.82
C VAL A 732 0.00 -5.80 5.14
N ILE A 733 -1.09 -5.69 5.90
CA ILE A 733 -1.49 -4.39 6.44
C ILE A 733 -0.47 -3.99 7.50
N VAL A 734 0.19 -2.85 7.31
CA VAL A 734 1.18 -2.33 8.24
C VAL A 734 0.47 -1.79 9.48
N ASN A 735 0.57 -2.59 10.55
CA ASN A 735 -0.13 -2.38 11.79
C ASN A 735 0.74 -2.75 13.00
N GLU A 736 0.15 -2.68 14.17
CA GLU A 736 0.83 -2.86 15.45
C GLU A 736 1.46 -4.29 15.56
N THR A 737 0.80 -5.30 14.99
CA THR A 737 1.33 -6.67 14.86
C THR A 737 2.54 -6.72 13.91
N THR A 738 2.46 -6.07 12.75
CA THR A 738 3.58 -5.98 11.78
C THR A 738 4.77 -5.25 12.40
N ALA A 739 4.53 -4.15 13.12
CA ALA A 739 5.55 -3.40 13.84
C ALA A 739 6.27 -4.27 14.87
N LEU A 740 5.56 -5.15 15.59
CA LEU A 740 6.18 -6.10 16.50
C LEU A 740 6.86 -7.28 15.81
N GLN A 741 6.41 -7.70 14.63
CA GLN A 741 7.00 -8.80 13.88
C GLN A 741 8.38 -8.43 13.32
N PHE A 742 8.57 -7.19 12.90
CA PHE A 742 9.84 -6.69 12.37
C PHE A 742 10.64 -5.83 13.35
N ALA A 743 10.17 -5.67 14.59
CA ALA A 743 10.88 -4.89 15.62
C ALA A 743 12.34 -5.38 15.78
N PRO A 744 13.34 -4.47 15.73
CA PRO A 744 14.75 -4.85 15.71
C PRO A 744 15.25 -5.35 17.06
N ARG A 745 16.36 -6.08 17.03
CA ARG A 745 17.27 -6.21 18.16
C ARG A 745 18.35 -5.14 18.06
N ILE A 746 18.57 -4.43 19.14
CA ILE A 746 19.62 -3.43 19.27
C ILE A 746 20.68 -4.00 20.23
N TRP A 747 21.92 -4.08 19.78
CA TRP A 747 23.07 -4.43 20.60
C TRP A 747 23.68 -3.15 21.14
N LEU A 748 23.61 -2.96 22.45
CA LEU A 748 24.32 -1.91 23.16
C LEU A 748 25.79 -2.33 23.34
N HIS A 749 26.71 -1.37 23.23
CA HIS A 749 28.15 -1.63 23.35
C HIS A 749 28.51 -2.34 24.67
N GLU A 750 29.50 -3.24 24.66
CA GLU A 750 29.89 -4.03 25.85
C GLU A 750 30.37 -3.16 27.03
N ASP A 751 31.12 -2.10 26.72
CA ASP A 751 31.53 -1.03 27.65
C ASP A 751 30.52 0.13 27.78
N GLU A 752 29.24 -0.04 27.45
CA GLU A 752 28.30 1.09 27.55
C GLU A 752 28.13 1.59 29.00
N TYR A 753 28.10 2.92 29.15
CA TYR A 753 27.93 3.61 30.43
C TYR A 753 26.70 4.53 30.43
N TYR A 754 26.32 5.09 29.28
CA TYR A 754 25.15 5.94 29.10
C TYR A 754 24.00 5.10 28.53
N TRP A 755 23.32 4.39 29.42
CA TRP A 755 22.27 3.45 29.03
C TRP A 755 21.01 4.18 28.53
N PRO A 756 20.15 3.53 27.72
CA PRO A 756 18.88 4.11 27.31
C PRO A 756 17.93 4.33 28.51
N SER A 757 16.86 5.11 28.33
CA SER A 757 15.79 5.23 29.34
C SER A 757 14.42 5.46 28.69
N SER A 758 13.36 5.48 29.49
CA SER A 758 12.11 6.10 29.05
C SER A 758 12.23 7.62 29.01
N ALA A 759 11.49 8.25 28.11
CA ALA A 759 11.30 9.69 28.06
C ALA A 759 10.66 10.21 29.35
N GLU A 760 9.68 9.48 29.90
CA GLU A 760 8.99 9.83 31.14
C GLU A 760 9.91 9.82 32.37
N PHE A 761 10.96 8.98 32.38
CA PHE A 761 11.99 9.01 33.42
C PHE A 761 12.82 10.30 33.32
N PHE A 762 13.31 10.62 32.12
CA PHE A 762 14.11 11.83 31.86
C PHE A 762 13.37 13.13 32.18
N LEU A 763 12.10 13.22 31.80
CA LEU A 763 11.24 14.38 32.07
C LEU A 763 11.05 14.67 33.57
N GLY A 764 11.35 13.73 34.47
CA GLY A 764 11.40 13.97 35.91
C GLY A 764 12.61 14.76 36.41
N PHE A 765 13.64 14.96 35.58
CA PHE A 765 14.93 15.57 35.96
C PHE A 765 15.28 16.84 35.17
N VAL A 766 14.38 17.31 34.32
CA VAL A 766 14.53 18.53 33.50
C VAL A 766 13.36 19.50 33.72
N HIS A 767 13.50 20.73 33.24
CA HIS A 767 12.43 21.72 33.15
C HIS A 767 12.59 22.56 31.87
N GLU A 768 11.53 23.27 31.47
CA GLU A 768 11.56 24.15 30.31
C GLU A 768 12.25 25.48 30.64
N GLU A 769 13.31 25.82 29.92
CA GLU A 769 14.07 27.07 30.03
C GLU A 769 14.58 27.47 28.64
N GLU A 770 14.38 28.73 28.22
CA GLU A 770 14.89 29.32 26.96
C GLU A 770 14.71 28.48 25.66
N GLY A 771 13.68 27.64 25.60
CA GLY A 771 13.38 26.78 24.44
C GLY A 771 13.95 25.35 24.53
N HIS A 772 14.57 25.02 25.66
CA HIS A 772 15.32 23.82 25.96
C HIS A 772 14.73 23.06 27.17
N LEU A 773 14.97 21.75 27.25
CA LEU A 773 14.69 20.92 28.43
C LEU A 773 15.94 20.83 29.31
N THR A 774 16.20 21.89 30.07
CA THR A 774 17.41 22.04 30.89
C THR A 774 17.39 21.15 32.13
N THR A 775 18.52 20.50 32.42
CA THR A 775 18.73 19.72 33.65
C THR A 775 18.45 20.50 34.94
N ASN A 776 17.67 19.92 35.86
CA ASN A 776 17.38 20.48 37.19
C ASN A 776 18.61 20.59 38.11
N VAL A 777 19.73 19.93 37.75
CA VAL A 777 21.01 19.97 38.43
C VAL A 777 22.09 20.26 37.39
N SER A 778 22.99 21.22 37.67
CA SER A 778 24.06 21.59 36.74
C SER A 778 24.95 20.40 36.37
N LEU A 779 25.29 20.31 35.07
CA LEU A 779 26.29 19.37 34.53
C LEU A 779 27.66 19.54 35.20
N GLY A 780 28.02 20.75 35.60
CA GLY A 780 29.30 21.13 36.24
C GLY A 780 30.36 21.64 35.27
N CYS A 781 30.35 21.16 34.02
CA CYS A 781 31.14 21.65 32.89
C CYS A 781 30.54 21.09 31.57
N PRO A 782 30.94 21.58 30.38
CA PRO A 782 30.40 21.10 29.10
C PRO A 782 30.55 19.60 28.83
N SER A 783 31.60 18.96 29.35
CA SER A 783 31.85 17.51 29.23
C SER A 783 31.56 16.72 30.52
N CYS A 784 30.91 17.34 31.50
CA CYS A 784 30.67 16.74 32.82
C CYS A 784 29.25 16.17 32.93
N THR A 785 29.12 15.01 33.55
CA THR A 785 27.83 14.33 33.77
C THR A 785 27.51 14.18 35.26
N ASN A 786 27.61 15.27 36.02
CA ASN A 786 27.36 15.26 37.47
C ASN A 786 25.96 14.74 37.88
N PRO A 787 24.86 15.01 37.13
CA PRO A 787 23.54 14.46 37.44
C PRO A 787 23.47 12.93 37.16
N PRO A 788 23.23 12.07 38.17
CA PRO A 788 23.31 10.60 37.97
C PRO A 788 22.27 9.99 37.02
N PHE A 789 21.18 10.71 36.72
CA PHE A 789 20.15 10.24 35.79
C PHE A 789 20.64 10.16 34.33
N LEU A 790 21.72 10.88 34.00
CA LEU A 790 22.36 10.87 32.69
C LEU A 790 22.95 9.49 32.32
N ASN A 791 23.28 8.66 33.31
CA ASN A 791 23.70 7.27 33.11
C ASN A 791 22.58 6.37 32.56
N GLY A 792 21.32 6.83 32.57
CA GLY A 792 20.15 6.08 32.13
C GLY A 792 19.88 4.79 32.91
N GLN A 793 19.33 3.79 32.22
CA GLN A 793 18.72 2.61 32.82
C GLN A 793 19.07 1.34 32.04
N ARG A 794 19.60 0.30 32.71
CA ARG A 794 20.00 -0.94 32.02
C ARG A 794 18.76 -1.78 31.61
N PRO A 795 18.55 -2.09 30.30
CA PRO A 795 17.36 -2.82 29.84
C PRO A 795 17.12 -4.22 30.42
N ASP A 796 18.18 -4.90 30.88
CA ASP A 796 18.10 -6.21 31.55
C ASP A 796 17.66 -6.13 33.03
N GLN A 797 17.69 -4.94 33.62
CA GLN A 797 17.38 -4.69 35.03
C GLN A 797 16.11 -3.86 35.24
N THR A 798 15.70 -3.08 34.24
CA THR A 798 14.74 -1.97 34.42
C THR A 798 13.79 -1.82 33.23
N HIS A 799 12.89 -0.83 33.29
CA HIS A 799 11.77 -0.69 32.37
C HIS A 799 12.03 0.29 31.22
N VAL A 800 12.84 -0.15 30.25
CA VAL A 800 13.29 0.71 29.14
C VAL A 800 12.50 0.40 27.85
N PRO A 801 11.59 1.29 27.41
CA PRO A 801 10.76 1.08 26.24
C PRO A 801 11.45 1.51 24.93
N VAL A 802 11.06 0.88 23.82
CA VAL A 802 11.27 1.43 22.47
C VAL A 802 9.95 2.02 21.98
N TYR A 803 9.99 3.25 21.47
CA TYR A 803 8.79 3.96 21.03
C TYR A 803 8.59 3.73 19.53
N ILE A 804 7.48 3.13 19.14
CA ILE A 804 7.26 2.61 17.79
C ILE A 804 6.17 3.42 17.09
N GLN A 805 6.59 4.29 16.16
CA GLN A 805 5.70 5.17 15.42
C GLN A 805 5.37 4.56 14.05
N LEU A 806 4.08 4.41 13.74
CA LEU A 806 3.61 4.08 12.39
C LEU A 806 3.22 5.35 11.62
N VAL A 807 3.79 5.54 10.44
CA VAL A 807 3.53 6.69 9.56
C VAL A 807 3.08 6.21 8.20
N ASP A 808 1.77 6.31 7.94
CA ASP A 808 1.21 6.13 6.60
C ASP A 808 1.57 7.36 5.75
N ARG A 809 2.36 7.20 4.69
CA ARG A 809 2.95 8.32 3.94
C ARG A 809 1.96 8.94 2.95
N THR A 810 2.06 10.25 2.78
CA THR A 810 1.27 11.03 1.82
C THR A 810 2.16 11.74 0.81
N GLU A 811 1.63 11.97 -0.39
CA GLU A 811 2.24 12.83 -1.40
C GLU A 811 1.19 13.86 -1.83
N TRP A 812 1.49 15.15 -1.71
CA TRP A 812 0.52 16.24 -1.94
C TRP A 812 -0.78 16.09 -1.12
N GLY A 813 -0.68 15.59 0.12
CA GLY A 813 -1.84 15.32 0.99
C GLY A 813 -2.61 14.03 0.65
N MET A 814 -2.27 13.35 -0.45
CA MET A 814 -2.95 12.13 -0.88
C MET A 814 -2.23 10.89 -0.34
N PRO A 815 -2.94 9.88 0.22
CA PRO A 815 -2.31 8.66 0.71
C PRO A 815 -1.58 7.88 -0.38
N THR A 816 -0.38 7.40 -0.04
CA THR A 816 0.44 6.53 -0.91
C THR A 816 0.24 5.04 -0.56
N ASN A 817 1.01 4.15 -1.20
CA ASN A 817 1.15 2.75 -0.81
C ASN A 817 2.34 2.49 0.14
N VAL A 818 2.92 3.55 0.70
CA VAL A 818 4.11 3.49 1.58
C VAL A 818 3.69 3.73 3.03
N THR A 819 4.11 2.83 3.91
CA THR A 819 4.03 3.02 5.37
C THR A 819 5.41 2.78 5.96
N ASP A 820 5.87 3.72 6.77
CA ASP A 820 7.11 3.56 7.54
C ASP A 820 6.80 3.23 9.00
N ILE A 821 7.63 2.36 9.58
CA ILE A 821 7.66 2.08 11.02
C ILE A 821 8.97 2.62 11.56
N ILE A 822 8.91 3.61 12.44
CA ILE A 822 10.07 4.24 13.06
C ILE A 822 10.18 3.71 14.50
N TYR A 823 11.30 3.06 14.79
CA TYR A 823 11.66 2.58 16.13
C TYR A 823 12.58 3.62 16.76
N TRP A 824 12.00 4.49 17.59
CA TRP A 824 12.71 5.53 18.33
C TRP A 824 13.32 4.96 19.61
N THR A 825 14.61 5.22 19.79
CA THR A 825 15.38 4.94 21.01
C THR A 825 15.73 6.24 21.71
N PHE A 826 15.71 6.25 23.04
CA PHE A 826 16.02 7.42 23.84
C PHE A 826 17.12 7.15 24.86
N TYR A 827 18.08 8.06 24.96
CA TYR A 827 19.16 8.03 25.94
C TYR A 827 19.21 9.38 26.68
N PRO A 828 19.33 9.43 28.02
CA PRO A 828 19.42 10.69 28.77
C PRO A 828 20.63 11.57 28.46
N TYR A 829 21.67 11.03 27.83
CA TYR A 829 22.90 11.74 27.50
C TYR A 829 23.60 11.09 26.31
N ASN A 830 23.99 11.90 25.33
CA ASN A 830 24.91 11.56 24.26
C ASN A 830 26.32 11.94 24.68
N ALA A 831 27.24 10.98 24.74
CA ALA A 831 28.66 11.21 24.93
C ALA A 831 29.37 11.36 23.59
N GLY A 832 29.89 12.56 23.38
CA GLY A 832 30.60 12.97 22.16
C GLY A 832 31.95 12.28 21.98
N LYS A 833 32.59 12.53 20.83
CA LYS A 833 33.84 11.86 20.44
C LYS A 833 35.05 12.59 20.95
N ASN A 834 35.99 11.83 21.51
CA ASN A 834 37.27 12.35 22.01
C ASN A 834 38.26 12.52 20.86
N VAL A 835 38.53 13.78 20.52
CA VAL A 835 39.17 14.24 19.29
C VAL A 835 40.39 15.10 19.62
N CYS A 836 41.44 15.01 18.82
CA CYS A 836 42.59 15.90 18.89
C CYS A 836 42.18 17.35 18.57
N ILE A 837 42.47 18.31 19.45
CA ILE A 837 42.32 19.76 19.16
C ILE A 837 43.57 20.31 18.45
N GLY A 838 44.70 19.59 18.56
CA GLY A 838 45.94 19.89 17.84
C GLY A 838 45.97 19.32 16.42
N VAL A 839 47.16 19.00 15.92
CA VAL A 839 47.36 18.24 14.67
C VAL A 839 47.54 16.77 15.02
N TYR A 840 46.77 15.89 14.39
CA TYR A 840 46.90 14.44 14.56
C TYR A 840 47.86 13.87 13.52
N ILE A 841 48.84 13.06 13.96
CA ILE A 841 49.81 12.41 13.07
C ILE A 841 49.91 10.93 13.45
N GLY A 842 48.90 10.15 13.03
CA GLY A 842 48.86 8.68 12.98
C GLY A 842 48.85 7.91 14.31
N ILE A 843 49.52 8.42 15.35
CA ILE A 843 49.64 7.79 16.67
C ILE A 843 49.57 8.79 17.83
N ALA A 844 49.58 10.10 17.55
CA ALA A 844 49.61 11.13 18.59
C ALA A 844 48.99 12.45 18.12
N CYS A 845 48.33 13.12 19.06
CA CYS A 845 47.88 14.50 18.94
C CYS A 845 48.99 15.46 19.37
N PHE A 846 49.39 16.37 18.48
CA PHE A 846 50.43 17.37 18.72
C PHE A 846 49.82 18.76 18.91
N GLY A 847 50.08 19.40 20.05
CA GLY A 847 49.56 20.72 20.38
C GLY A 847 48.61 20.68 21.59
N PHE A 848 47.35 21.07 21.39
CA PHE A 848 46.39 21.39 22.46
C PHE A 848 45.76 20.18 23.17
N GLY A 849 46.19 18.95 22.87
CA GLY A 849 45.65 17.74 23.48
C GLY A 849 44.29 17.32 22.91
N TYR A 850 43.54 16.51 23.68
CA TYR A 850 42.24 15.97 23.29
C TYR A 850 41.09 16.63 24.05
N SER A 851 39.91 16.68 23.44
CA SER A 851 38.62 16.99 24.09
C SER A 851 37.48 16.22 23.44
N THR A 852 36.37 16.05 24.16
CA THR A 852 35.14 15.48 23.64
C THR A 852 34.32 16.53 22.90
N PHE A 853 33.78 16.21 21.71
CA PHE A 853 32.89 17.07 20.92
C PHE A 853 31.59 16.35 20.57
N GLY A 854 30.48 17.08 20.57
CA GLY A 854 29.15 16.55 20.29
C GLY A 854 28.42 15.95 21.50
N ASN A 855 28.85 16.22 22.74
CA ASN A 855 28.05 15.79 23.89
C ASN A 855 26.70 16.51 23.90
N HIS A 856 25.61 15.88 24.32
CA HIS A 856 24.37 16.59 24.64
C HIS A 856 23.52 15.85 25.66
N VAL A 857 22.77 16.61 26.46
CA VAL A 857 21.72 16.07 27.31
C VAL A 857 20.54 15.67 26.43
N GLY A 858 19.98 14.48 26.69
CA GLY A 858 18.92 13.83 25.92
C GLY A 858 19.31 13.50 24.48
N ASP A 859 18.86 12.35 23.98
CA ASP A 859 19.29 11.82 22.70
C ASP A 859 18.17 10.99 22.05
N TRP A 860 17.92 11.22 20.76
CA TRP A 860 16.79 10.67 20.00
C TRP A 860 17.26 10.06 18.67
N GLU A 861 17.69 8.82 18.77
CA GLU A 861 18.12 7.96 17.68
C GLU A 861 16.98 7.09 17.13
N HIS A 862 17.11 6.59 15.89
CA HIS A 862 16.09 5.72 15.31
C HIS A 862 16.57 4.69 14.28
N ILE A 863 15.75 3.65 14.15
CA ILE A 863 15.77 2.69 13.03
C ILE A 863 14.43 2.83 12.30
N THR A 864 14.42 3.01 10.98
CA THR A 864 13.17 3.10 10.19
C THR A 864 13.04 1.93 9.24
N LEU A 865 11.93 1.20 9.30
CA LEU A 865 11.60 0.13 8.36
C LEU A 865 10.48 0.59 7.41
N ARG A 866 10.77 0.65 6.12
CA ARG A 866 9.84 1.03 5.06
C ARG A 866 9.11 -0.16 4.48
N PHE A 867 7.80 -0.04 4.35
CA PHE A 867 6.94 -0.94 3.60
C PHE A 867 6.38 -0.24 2.37
N ILE A 868 6.34 -0.93 1.23
CA ILE A 868 5.73 -0.47 -0.02
C ILE A 868 4.77 -1.58 -0.50
N ASP A 869 3.52 -1.24 -0.83
CA ASP A 869 2.43 -2.22 -1.03
C ASP A 869 2.29 -3.21 0.15
N GLY A 870 2.58 -2.73 1.37
CA GLY A 870 2.59 -3.56 2.58
C GLY A 870 3.76 -4.56 2.65
N ARG A 871 4.77 -4.46 1.79
CA ARG A 871 5.93 -5.36 1.72
C ARG A 871 7.17 -4.69 2.31
N PRO A 872 7.91 -5.34 3.22
CA PRO A 872 9.15 -4.77 3.75
C PRO A 872 10.15 -4.57 2.60
N ALA A 873 10.65 -3.34 2.49
CA ALA A 873 11.48 -2.91 1.37
C ALA A 873 12.88 -2.52 1.85
N GLN A 874 12.99 -1.60 2.81
CA GLN A 874 14.24 -0.96 3.22
C GLN A 874 14.31 -0.78 4.73
N VAL A 875 15.50 -0.94 5.31
CA VAL A 875 15.85 -0.54 6.68
C VAL A 875 16.77 0.68 6.59
N TYR A 876 16.50 1.66 7.45
CA TYR A 876 17.35 2.81 7.70
C TYR A 876 17.87 2.75 9.13
N MET A 877 19.14 3.08 9.33
CA MET A 877 19.76 3.22 10.64
C MET A 877 20.35 4.62 10.73
N ALA A 878 19.86 5.43 11.66
CA ALA A 878 20.34 6.78 11.88
C ALA A 878 21.73 6.78 12.55
N GLN A 879 22.55 7.75 12.18
CA GLN A 879 23.95 7.92 12.51
C GLN A 879 24.19 9.43 12.60
N HIS A 880 23.89 10.03 13.76
CA HIS A 880 23.98 11.46 14.02
C HIS A 880 22.98 12.29 13.20
N ALA A 881 23.44 13.03 12.18
CA ALA A 881 22.60 13.85 11.29
C ALA A 881 22.32 13.19 9.93
N HIS A 882 22.83 11.98 9.73
CA HIS A 882 22.76 11.17 8.51
C HIS A 882 22.51 9.72 8.91
N GLY A 883 22.66 8.78 7.97
CA GLY A 883 22.45 7.36 8.26
C GLY A 883 22.58 6.47 7.04
N ALA A 884 22.55 5.17 7.28
CA ALA A 884 22.74 4.15 6.27
C ALA A 884 21.41 3.46 5.90
N ARG A 885 21.19 3.30 4.59
CA ARG A 885 20.03 2.57 4.02
C ARG A 885 20.44 1.19 3.51
N PHE A 886 19.62 0.20 3.79
CA PHE A 886 19.80 -1.20 3.39
C PHE A 886 18.51 -1.74 2.78
N GLU A 887 18.61 -2.56 1.74
CA GLU A 887 17.46 -3.35 1.27
C GLU A 887 17.20 -4.52 2.23
N LEU A 888 15.95 -4.97 2.35
CA LEU A 888 15.67 -6.21 3.06
C LEU A 888 16.33 -7.38 2.30
N GLY A 889 17.38 -7.95 2.91
CA GLY A 889 18.21 -8.99 2.33
C GLY A 889 19.60 -8.56 1.85
N ASP A 890 19.99 -7.29 2.07
CA ASP A 890 21.38 -6.85 1.91
C ASP A 890 22.30 -7.70 2.80
N LYS A 891 23.37 -8.26 2.21
CA LYS A 891 24.35 -9.12 2.89
C LYS A 891 25.02 -8.52 4.12
N ARG A 892 24.93 -7.20 4.34
CA ARG A 892 25.46 -6.49 5.52
C ARG A 892 24.45 -6.40 6.67
N LEU A 893 23.15 -6.55 6.39
CA LEU A 893 22.08 -6.36 7.36
C LEU A 893 21.69 -7.71 8.00
N ALA A 894 22.30 -8.06 9.14
CA ALA A 894 21.93 -9.27 9.87
C ALA A 894 20.43 -9.31 10.22
N LEU A 895 19.82 -10.49 10.10
CA LEU A 895 18.44 -10.75 10.51
C LEU A 895 18.39 -11.80 11.62
N PHE A 896 17.72 -11.46 12.72
CA PHE A 896 17.44 -12.35 13.84
C PHE A 896 16.00 -12.88 13.79
N ASP A 897 15.79 -14.11 14.26
CA ASP A 897 14.49 -14.77 14.48
C ASP A 897 13.40 -14.43 13.44
N GLY A 898 13.66 -14.80 12.18
CA GLY A 898 12.80 -14.48 11.04
C GLY A 898 13.32 -13.28 10.26
N PHE A 899 12.65 -12.13 10.38
CA PHE A 899 12.90 -10.92 9.58
C PHE A 899 13.21 -9.68 10.44
N ARG A 900 13.65 -9.87 11.69
CA ARG A 900 13.99 -8.75 12.59
C ARG A 900 15.40 -8.25 12.30
N PRO A 901 15.62 -6.97 11.98
CA PRO A 901 16.97 -6.44 11.84
C PRO A 901 17.75 -6.56 13.16
N GLU A 902 19.03 -6.94 13.09
CA GLU A 902 19.98 -6.59 14.14
C GLU A 902 20.59 -5.21 13.82
N ALA A 903 20.72 -4.37 14.84
CA ALA A 903 21.43 -3.10 14.80
C ALA A 903 22.40 -3.02 15.99
N TYR A 904 23.43 -2.21 15.88
CA TYR A 904 24.44 -2.01 16.92
C TYR A 904 24.52 -0.51 17.25
N ALA A 905 24.24 -0.16 18.50
CA ALA A 905 24.33 1.22 18.96
C ALA A 905 25.79 1.54 19.30
N ALA A 906 26.28 2.67 18.81
CA ALA A 906 27.62 3.15 19.05
C ALA A 906 27.84 3.54 20.52
N LYS A 907 29.05 3.29 21.02
CA LYS A 907 29.44 3.59 22.42
C LYS A 907 29.24 5.07 22.73
N GLY A 908 28.33 5.36 23.64
CA GLY A 908 27.99 6.68 24.16
C GLY A 908 27.29 7.64 23.20
N SER A 909 27.46 7.49 21.87
CA SER A 909 26.80 8.33 20.85
C SER A 909 25.55 7.70 20.24
N HIS A 910 25.34 6.40 20.48
CA HIS A 910 24.15 5.62 20.14
C HIS A 910 23.71 5.55 18.67
N GLY A 911 24.41 6.19 17.74
CA GLY A 911 24.24 6.00 16.30
C GLY A 911 24.23 4.51 15.94
N HIS A 912 23.32 4.13 15.03
CA HIS A 912 22.99 2.75 14.73
C HIS A 912 23.72 2.25 13.47
N TYR A 913 24.39 1.10 13.60
CA TYR A 913 25.16 0.46 12.55
C TYR A 913 24.66 -0.98 12.29
N PRO A 914 24.87 -1.53 11.07
CA PRO A 914 24.39 -2.88 10.72
C PRO A 914 25.30 -4.00 11.27
N ASP A 915 26.50 -3.65 11.73
CA ASP A 915 27.53 -4.57 12.21
C ASP A 915 28.30 -3.98 13.41
N ALA A 916 29.03 -4.87 14.10
CA ALA A 916 29.95 -4.51 15.18
C ALA A 916 31.35 -4.24 14.62
N GLY A 917 31.84 -3.02 14.81
CA GLY A 917 33.11 -2.55 14.28
C GLY A 917 33.40 -1.09 14.63
N ARG A 918 34.41 -0.54 13.97
CA ARG A 918 34.86 0.85 14.12
C ARG A 918 34.50 1.63 12.86
N HIS A 919 33.65 2.64 13.01
CA HIS A 919 33.00 3.37 11.92
C HIS A 919 33.41 4.84 11.95
N ALA A 920 34.29 5.26 11.04
CA ALA A 920 34.61 6.67 10.85
C ALA A 920 33.51 7.34 10.02
N TYR A 921 32.84 8.35 10.58
CA TYR A 921 31.70 9.02 9.93
C TYR A 921 32.02 10.44 9.43
N GLN A 922 33.08 11.08 9.93
CA GLN A 922 33.53 12.39 9.46
C GLN A 922 35.04 12.57 9.66
N ALA A 923 35.76 12.87 8.59
CA ALA A 923 37.18 13.24 8.66
C ALA A 923 37.35 14.71 9.05
N LEU A 924 38.37 15.00 9.88
CA LEU A 924 38.63 16.33 10.41
C LEU A 924 39.84 16.99 9.73
N PRO A 925 39.87 18.33 9.58
CA PRO A 925 40.91 19.04 8.84
C PRO A 925 42.31 18.98 9.47
N ASN A 926 42.41 18.45 10.70
CA ASN A 926 43.65 18.25 11.43
C ASN A 926 44.23 16.82 11.32
N GLY A 927 43.59 15.94 10.54
CA GLY A 927 44.04 14.56 10.29
C GLY A 927 43.54 13.52 11.29
N ASP A 928 42.62 13.89 12.18
CA ASP A 928 41.88 12.97 13.07
C ASP A 928 40.49 12.67 12.46
N ASP A 929 39.75 11.71 13.02
CA ASP A 929 38.41 11.33 12.55
C ASP A 929 37.39 11.32 13.70
N LEU A 930 36.13 11.66 13.41
CA LEU A 930 34.99 11.31 14.27
C LEU A 930 34.62 9.85 14.03
N VAL A 931 34.63 9.06 15.10
CA VAL A 931 34.54 7.60 15.06
C VAL A 931 33.52 7.06 16.06
N ASP A 932 32.67 6.16 15.58
CA ASP A 932 31.81 5.29 16.39
C ASP A 932 32.43 3.91 16.56
N ASP A 933 32.48 3.40 17.79
CA ASP A 933 32.82 2.01 18.09
C ASP A 933 31.55 1.27 18.51
N THR A 934 31.31 0.09 17.92
CA THR A 934 30.10 -0.73 18.09
C THR A 934 30.47 -2.17 18.43
N SER A 935 29.74 -2.82 19.34
CA SER A 935 30.05 -4.19 19.77
C SER A 935 28.80 -4.97 20.19
N ARG A 936 28.90 -6.31 20.21
CA ARG A 936 27.81 -7.23 20.57
C ARG A 936 27.71 -7.40 22.09
N GLY A 937 27.42 -6.31 22.80
CA GLY A 937 27.26 -6.27 24.25
C GLY A 937 25.87 -6.71 24.72
N LEU A 938 25.12 -5.82 25.37
CA LEU A 938 23.80 -6.13 25.90
C LEU A 938 22.73 -6.03 24.79
N ALA A 939 21.96 -7.11 24.60
CA ALA A 939 20.79 -7.08 23.72
C ALA A 939 19.60 -6.33 24.36
N TRP A 940 19.10 -5.32 23.66
CA TRP A 940 17.85 -4.62 23.92
C TRP A 940 16.88 -4.90 22.77
N ASN A 941 15.80 -5.63 23.05
CA ASN A 941 14.84 -6.02 22.02
C ASN A 941 13.64 -5.07 21.97
N ALA A 942 13.37 -4.45 20.82
CA ALA A 942 12.30 -3.46 20.68
C ALA A 942 10.88 -4.03 20.89
N TRP A 943 10.71 -5.35 20.82
CA TRP A 943 9.43 -6.03 21.07
C TRP A 943 9.17 -6.38 22.54
N ASP A 944 10.17 -6.29 23.43
CA ASP A 944 10.00 -6.72 24.83
C ASP A 944 9.14 -5.75 25.63
N ARG A 945 9.28 -4.43 25.39
CA ARG A 945 8.49 -3.33 25.99
C ARG A 945 8.18 -2.21 24.98
N PRO A 946 7.30 -2.48 24.00
CA PRO A 946 6.97 -1.54 22.93
C PRO A 946 5.98 -0.48 23.40
N VAL A 947 6.20 0.78 23.04
CA VAL A 947 5.19 1.86 23.13
C VAL A 947 4.76 2.22 21.71
N ILE A 948 3.73 1.54 21.21
CA ILE A 948 3.28 1.67 19.81
C ILE A 948 2.24 2.78 19.67
N PHE A 949 2.43 3.67 18.69
CA PHE A 949 1.48 4.70 18.33
C PHE A 949 1.48 4.96 16.82
N ARG A 950 0.35 5.45 16.30
CA ARG A 950 0.29 6.00 14.94
C ARG A 950 0.62 7.49 14.98
N TRP A 951 1.14 8.02 13.88
CA TRP A 951 1.31 9.46 13.72
C TRP A 951 0.00 10.19 14.01
N GLN A 952 0.12 11.30 14.75
CA GLN A 952 -0.94 12.25 14.98
C GLN A 952 -0.34 13.66 14.83
N PRO A 953 -1.15 14.66 14.46
CA PRO A 953 -0.71 16.05 14.40
C PRO A 953 -0.17 16.55 15.74
N ARG A 954 0.81 17.46 15.69
CA ARG A 954 1.43 18.06 16.87
C ARG A 954 0.37 18.75 17.73
N GLY A 955 0.48 18.62 19.06
CA GLY A 955 -0.50 19.17 20.02
C GLY A 955 -1.72 18.29 20.27
N THR A 956 -1.93 17.21 19.50
CA THR A 956 -3.12 16.34 19.63
C THR A 956 -2.89 15.09 20.49
N PHE A 957 -1.64 14.77 20.86
CA PHE A 957 -1.35 13.61 21.72
C PHE A 957 -1.88 13.83 23.15
N ALA A 958 -2.38 12.76 23.77
CA ALA A 958 -3.02 12.82 25.09
C ALA A 958 -2.69 11.59 25.95
N GLY A 959 -3.02 11.67 27.24
CA GLY A 959 -2.76 10.58 28.20
C GLY A 959 -1.26 10.34 28.38
N ALA A 960 -0.85 9.07 28.37
CA ALA A 960 0.55 8.68 28.53
C ALA A 960 1.49 9.21 27.42
N LEU A 961 0.96 9.59 26.27
CA LEU A 961 1.72 10.08 25.12
C LEU A 961 1.75 11.62 25.01
N SER A 962 1.19 12.36 25.97
CA SER A 962 1.09 13.83 25.89
C SER A 962 2.44 14.54 25.77
N TRP A 963 3.52 13.92 26.25
CA TRP A 963 4.88 14.45 26.13
C TRP A 963 5.40 14.53 24.69
N LEU A 964 4.82 13.77 23.74
CA LEU A 964 5.15 13.88 22.31
C LEU A 964 4.75 15.25 21.71
N ASN A 965 3.98 16.06 22.44
CA ASN A 965 3.65 17.44 22.05
C ASN A 965 4.76 18.45 22.39
N ILE A 966 5.76 18.09 23.20
CA ILE A 966 6.85 19.01 23.58
C ILE A 966 7.59 19.48 22.32
N SER A 967 7.69 20.79 22.14
CA SER A 967 8.36 21.46 21.02
C SER A 967 9.77 21.94 21.33
N HIS A 968 10.14 21.95 22.61
CA HIS A 968 11.45 22.35 23.09
C HIS A 968 12.53 21.33 22.74
N LYS A 969 13.78 21.81 22.58
CA LYS A 969 14.95 20.96 22.38
C LYS A 969 15.18 20.07 23.60
N TRP A 970 15.50 18.80 23.37
CA TRP A 970 15.49 17.75 24.41
C TRP A 970 16.75 17.69 25.27
N GLY A 971 17.22 18.84 25.74
CA GLY A 971 18.39 18.97 26.59
C GLY A 971 18.78 20.43 26.75
N ASN A 972 19.89 20.68 27.44
CA ASN A 972 20.43 22.01 27.72
C ASN A 972 20.83 22.79 26.44
N GLU A 973 21.15 24.07 26.60
CA GLU A 973 21.81 24.92 25.60
C GLU A 973 23.24 24.43 25.27
N LYS A 974 23.81 24.93 24.15
CA LYS A 974 25.19 24.63 23.75
C LYS A 974 26.23 25.43 24.54
N ASP A 975 27.38 24.81 24.86
CA ASP A 975 28.47 25.41 25.62
C ASP A 975 29.85 24.86 25.16
N GLY A 976 30.92 25.61 25.41
CA GLY A 976 32.29 25.27 25.02
C GLY A 976 32.58 25.39 23.52
N CYS A 977 31.83 26.22 22.79
CA CYS A 977 31.92 26.37 21.34
C CYS A 977 33.13 27.18 20.82
N ASP A 978 33.85 27.92 21.68
CA ASP A 978 34.90 28.86 21.26
C ASP A 978 36.24 28.16 20.96
N ASN A 979 36.29 27.34 19.90
CA ASN A 979 37.50 26.61 19.47
C ASN A 979 37.51 26.23 17.98
N VAL A 980 38.68 25.84 17.47
CA VAL A 980 38.93 25.55 16.05
C VAL A 980 38.19 24.34 15.48
N ILE A 981 37.76 23.39 16.31
CA ILE A 981 36.96 22.25 15.85
C ILE A 981 35.53 22.71 15.61
N SER A 982 34.93 23.44 16.57
CA SER A 982 33.60 24.03 16.43
C SER A 982 33.48 24.98 15.23
N GLU A 983 34.52 25.78 14.96
CA GLU A 983 34.58 26.63 13.75
C GLU A 983 34.57 25.83 12.43
N ALA A 984 35.06 24.58 12.46
CA ALA A 984 35.16 23.71 11.29
C ALA A 984 33.98 22.73 11.13
N THR A 985 33.23 22.43 12.19
CA THR A 985 32.20 21.37 12.21
C THR A 985 30.82 21.82 12.72
N ASP A 986 30.68 23.00 13.33
CA ASP A 986 29.53 23.45 14.15
C ASP A 986 29.26 22.59 15.42
N GLU A 987 30.15 21.64 15.73
CA GLU A 987 30.11 20.79 16.93
C GLU A 987 30.78 21.49 18.12
N CYS A 988 30.05 21.68 19.22
CA CYS A 988 30.60 22.21 20.47
C CYS A 988 31.04 21.08 21.42
N ILE A 989 31.71 21.42 22.53
CA ILE A 989 31.99 20.44 23.58
C ILE A 989 30.67 19.93 24.18
N LEU A 990 29.72 20.83 24.41
CA LEU A 990 28.31 20.53 24.68
C LEU A 990 27.46 21.13 23.55
N ASN A 991 26.78 20.30 22.77
CA ASN A 991 25.75 20.70 21.84
C ASN A 991 24.43 20.98 22.56
N GLY A 992 23.59 21.80 21.92
CA GLY A 992 22.23 22.02 22.38
C GLY A 992 21.37 20.78 22.12
N GLY A 993 20.45 20.46 23.02
CA GLY A 993 19.65 19.23 22.98
C GLY A 993 18.94 18.98 21.63
N PRO A 994 18.66 17.71 21.28
CA PRO A 994 18.16 17.32 19.97
C PRO A 994 16.71 17.77 19.73
N THR A 995 16.32 17.83 18.46
CA THR A 995 14.94 18.10 18.05
C THR A 995 14.01 16.95 18.48
N PRO A 996 12.85 17.21 19.12
CA PRO A 996 11.91 16.17 19.53
C PRO A 996 11.44 15.28 18.35
N PRO A 997 11.08 14.00 18.60
CA PRO A 997 10.67 13.05 17.56
C PRO A 997 9.57 13.60 16.64
N MET A 998 8.50 14.17 17.20
CA MET A 998 7.38 14.71 16.40
C MET A 998 7.72 15.99 15.62
N TRP A 999 8.89 16.57 15.84
CA TRP A 999 9.39 17.75 15.14
C TRP A 999 10.42 17.43 14.05
N LYS A 1000 11.03 16.23 14.06
CA LYS A 1000 11.83 15.72 12.94
C LYS A 1000 10.95 15.57 11.68
N SER A 1001 11.56 15.78 10.50
CA SER A 1001 10.94 15.73 9.17
C SER A 1001 10.37 14.36 8.86
N LEU A 1002 11.16 13.31 9.07
CA LEU A 1002 10.83 11.91 8.84
C LEU A 1002 9.60 11.41 9.62
N SER A 1003 9.20 12.10 10.68
CA SER A 1003 7.98 11.81 11.43
C SER A 1003 6.70 12.26 10.73
N GLN A 1004 6.76 13.11 9.70
CA GLN A 1004 5.57 13.68 9.04
C GLN A 1004 5.11 12.86 7.82
N PRO A 1005 3.81 12.60 7.63
CA PRO A 1005 3.28 11.83 6.50
C PRO A 1005 3.79 12.28 5.12
N GLY A 1006 3.85 13.58 4.88
CA GLY A 1006 4.27 14.17 3.59
C GLY A 1006 5.76 14.07 3.27
N PHE A 1007 6.59 13.54 4.19
CA PHE A 1007 8.03 13.43 4.01
C PHE A 1007 8.41 12.04 3.50
N MET A 1008 8.79 11.95 2.22
CA MET A 1008 8.99 10.68 1.52
C MET A 1008 10.41 10.11 1.62
N THR A 1009 11.41 10.85 2.10
CA THR A 1009 12.75 10.29 2.40
C THR A 1009 12.74 9.59 3.77
N LEU A 1010 13.84 8.91 4.12
CA LEU A 1010 13.97 8.15 5.38
C LEU A 1010 14.64 8.98 6.50
N GLU A 1011 15.33 10.04 6.10
CA GLU A 1011 15.80 11.17 6.90
C GLU A 1011 15.74 12.45 6.04
#